data_AF-A0A8C3LFP6-F1
#
_entry.id   AF-A0A8C3LFP6-F1
#
_cell.length_a   1.000
_cell.length_b   1.000
_cell.length_c   1.000
_cell.angle_alpha   90.00
_cell.angle_beta   90.00
_cell.angle_gamma   90.00
#
_symmetry.space_group_name_H-M   'P 1'
#
loop_
_entity.id
_entity.type
_entity.pdbx_description
1 polymer ?
#
loop_
_entity_poly.entity_id
_entity_poly.type
_entity_poly.pdbx_seq_one_letter_code
_entity_poly.pdbx_strand_id
1 'polypeptide(L)'
;MWYFIFFFLDFSKQILFFFVWVFFFLSLLQIETTDSTNNVLVFFKLRPDVITEDNLHSNILVSSMLDSPVNSLYQAVRQVFAPVLLKDEKWSKTLDPKLQKLLSELEAGLSTVLRRSDPNCKGTEFTEDDVRGLFAILTPTDEFQFWKECAQRGNKLRDKERASHFKDLFEDLAKHYYNLDSLSLLEVVDLVETTKDTVDNVWRQTEHDPYPQPRMHNLLDVIGSCLGRFVQRKLTTLNLWEDAFHIVKENIKAGILICEQWVSACEYLTGQLWQRYTLHQWKNEKYIPESLIELCKRLDEVLIVRTLHEKLTYFLPSGEQNDLHLAQVFEPFAGLNPVHCNPYTEPLWKAAVSQFERIIAPAEQKMAIKLKKFISEIQDSPQQLLQTFQKYKELIKHPNTSKELLFERETLLARLQDYVKDYQTDFETRCHGVPGDVSGPLSGKNLSEVVNNIVWVRQLEMKVDDAIKLAEALLSDLSGFQTFLRSAGSFLEQLKVYEQEQFDDWSRNIQSEVSNPKSGLCIQANSPVMELDHVFGTLNILYSDRLVTLLREVRQLSALGFVIPAKIQHVANTAQKFSKQAVILKQVAHFYNSIDQQMIESQKPMMLQSALAFEQIIKHSKSGPGGKAQITWDNPRELEAYIQKLQAAAERLSTENRKLRKWHTNFIEKVISLMNIDLLRQQQRWRDGLQELRTGFASLESQGFKSSDMKAWRQHWNHQLYKALEHQYQIGLEALNENLPEINIDLTFKQGRLQFRPPFEEVRARYYREMKRFISIPNQFRGVSETEEESIFTVMTERNANGFLTAFSKAEDLFRRLAEVCNQFKEWIVIGQVDMETLAKTHLSSKQDWEKNFKALKVRGKEAERLPSTIKIDCITVNCNPVKTAVDDFIQKLYDILVVSLRKSIQAHLSDVSSFLNDAMETLVVRPQTVEEISEDNLKYLNLHEQKGEIFLLFQEAEDKNKLLRTVAGAGLDTISNLRATWDKFELMMESHQLMIIEQIEMMKGNVMSRIDMYLQDLGKFKARWDQLKPSDDVIETGDQDVLEKSAQIIKEKKEEFDELETMKEKLIEECHHFKLEEPDFSLSKVVSQDIKCCAEVWALYEEFYQGFQEKAKEDWITFRSKTYLFEEFLFNWNDKIRKMEGHTVMTVKLQKEVDKYKMIIPLLKYVRGEHLSPDHWLDLFRLLGLPRGTTLQGLLFGDLLKVTDAIIEKATELKV
;
A
#
# COMPACT_ATOMS: atom_id res chain seq x y z
N MET A 1 96.31 2.53 30.73
CA MET A 1 97.15 3.74 30.55
C MET A 1 98.47 3.44 29.81
N TRP A 2 98.46 2.56 28.79
CA TRP A 2 99.63 2.22 27.94
C TRP A 2 99.31 2.30 26.43
N TYR A 3 98.14 2.82 26.07
CA TYR A 3 97.65 2.90 24.69
C TYR A 3 98.10 4.15 23.92
N PHE A 4 98.75 5.12 24.58
CA PHE A 4 98.95 6.46 24.04
C PHE A 4 100.34 6.74 23.43
N ILE A 5 101.29 5.80 23.48
CA ILE A 5 102.68 6.07 23.05
C ILE A 5 103.02 5.46 21.67
N PHE A 6 102.20 4.56 21.12
CA PHE A 6 102.53 3.85 19.86
C PHE A 6 102.14 4.57 18.56
N PHE A 7 101.42 5.70 18.64
CA PHE A 7 100.86 6.38 17.46
C PHE A 7 101.86 7.26 16.67
N PHE A 8 103.11 7.38 17.10
CA PHE A 8 104.07 8.38 16.58
C PHE A 8 105.32 7.82 15.86
N LEU A 9 105.31 6.57 15.40
CA LEU A 9 106.46 5.97 14.70
C LEU A 9 106.19 5.72 13.20
N ASP A 10 107.08 6.25 12.36
CA ASP A 10 107.12 6.07 10.91
C ASP A 10 107.20 4.58 10.50
N PHE A 11 106.59 4.22 9.36
CA PHE A 11 106.46 2.85 8.84
C PHE A 11 107.81 2.11 8.72
N SER A 12 108.89 2.80 8.33
CA SER A 12 110.22 2.17 8.24
C SER A 12 110.76 1.78 9.61
N LYS A 13 110.39 2.49 10.68
CA LYS A 13 110.84 2.22 12.05
C LYS A 13 110.07 1.06 12.69
N GLN A 14 108.80 0.84 12.32
CA GLN A 14 107.99 -0.27 12.85
C GLN A 14 108.39 -1.63 12.24
N ILE A 15 108.71 -1.68 10.94
CA ILE A 15 109.24 -2.89 10.30
C ILE A 15 110.67 -3.18 10.76
N LEU A 16 111.50 -2.14 10.88
CA LEU A 16 112.83 -2.28 11.48
C LEU A 16 112.70 -2.74 12.94
N PHE A 17 111.70 -2.28 13.69
CA PHE A 17 111.42 -2.75 15.05
C PHE A 17 111.01 -4.22 15.09
N PHE A 18 110.09 -4.69 14.23
CA PHE A 18 109.74 -6.10 14.18
C PHE A 18 110.95 -6.98 13.82
N PHE A 19 111.73 -6.59 12.82
CA PHE A 19 112.94 -7.33 12.43
C PHE A 19 114.02 -7.27 13.50
N VAL A 20 114.31 -6.11 14.09
CA VAL A 20 115.29 -5.95 15.19
C VAL A 20 114.83 -6.73 16.41
N TRP A 21 113.55 -6.68 16.76
CA TRP A 21 112.98 -7.40 17.90
C TRP A 21 113.03 -8.91 17.69
N VAL A 22 112.69 -9.42 16.50
CA VAL A 22 112.78 -10.86 16.14
C VAL A 22 114.24 -11.35 16.05
N PHE A 23 115.12 -10.57 15.42
CA PHE A 23 116.55 -10.93 15.30
C PHE A 23 117.24 -10.92 16.67
N PHE A 24 116.85 -10.00 17.56
CA PHE A 24 117.39 -9.97 18.92
C PHE A 24 116.73 -11.01 19.84
N PHE A 25 115.48 -11.41 19.60
CA PHE A 25 114.83 -12.52 20.29
C PHE A 25 115.62 -13.82 20.11
N LEU A 26 116.12 -14.04 18.89
CA LEU A 26 117.00 -15.16 18.56
C LEU A 26 118.34 -15.11 19.31
N SER A 27 118.86 -13.92 19.64
CA SER A 27 120.06 -13.77 20.47
C SER A 27 119.77 -13.76 21.99
N LEU A 28 118.57 -13.37 22.43
CA LEU A 28 118.13 -13.44 23.83
C LEU A 28 117.89 -14.89 24.29
N LEU A 29 117.57 -15.80 23.36
CA LEU A 29 117.56 -17.25 23.58
C LEU A 29 118.94 -17.82 24.01
N GLN A 30 120.04 -17.06 23.86
CA GLN A 30 121.38 -17.43 24.35
C GLN A 30 121.73 -16.85 25.73
N ILE A 31 120.88 -15.99 26.32
CA ILE A 31 121.12 -15.44 27.66
C ILE A 31 120.51 -16.41 28.68
N GLU A 32 121.33 -16.99 29.56
CA GLU A 32 120.87 -17.82 30.68
C GLU A 32 119.95 -16.99 31.59
N THR A 33 118.64 -17.12 31.41
CA THR A 33 117.66 -16.60 32.37
C THR A 33 117.57 -17.57 33.54
N THR A 34 118.44 -17.39 34.52
CA THR A 34 118.27 -17.96 35.87
C THR A 34 117.15 -17.18 36.60
N ASP A 35 116.18 -17.92 37.12
CA ASP A 35 114.98 -17.53 37.90
C ASP A 35 113.70 -17.15 37.13
N SER A 36 112.66 -17.94 37.36
CA SER A 36 111.40 -18.04 36.59
C SER A 36 110.25 -17.18 37.13
N THR A 37 110.51 -16.04 37.77
CA THR A 37 109.44 -15.19 38.36
C THR A 37 109.76 -13.68 38.35
N ASN A 38 110.53 -13.16 37.40
CA ASN A 38 110.87 -11.73 37.34
C ASN A 38 110.47 -11.11 36.00
N ASN A 39 109.59 -10.10 36.05
CA ASN A 39 109.26 -9.27 34.89
C ASN A 39 110.50 -8.48 34.44
N VAL A 40 110.94 -8.69 33.20
CA VAL A 40 112.12 -8.01 32.62
C VAL A 40 111.67 -6.85 31.73
N LEU A 41 112.29 -5.68 31.90
CA LEU A 41 112.15 -4.54 30.99
C LEU A 41 113.38 -4.44 30.09
N VAL A 42 113.16 -4.43 28.78
CA VAL A 42 114.22 -4.29 27.77
C VAL A 42 114.11 -2.92 27.11
N PHE A 43 115.20 -2.14 27.17
CA PHE A 43 115.31 -0.84 26.54
C PHE A 43 116.04 -0.96 25.19
N PHE A 44 115.40 -0.54 24.10
CA PHE A 44 115.95 -0.56 22.74
C PHE A 44 116.31 0.83 22.29
N LYS A 45 117.46 0.96 21.64
CA LYS A 45 117.89 2.21 21.04
C LYS A 45 117.56 2.22 19.54
N LEU A 46 116.88 3.24 19.06
CA LEU A 46 116.38 3.34 17.68
C LEU A 46 117.45 3.79 16.67
N ARG A 47 118.43 4.60 17.11
CA ARG A 47 119.55 5.10 16.29
C ARG A 47 120.87 4.92 17.04
N PRO A 48 121.99 4.67 16.35
CA PRO A 48 123.31 4.49 16.98
C PRO A 48 123.96 5.81 17.46
N ASP A 49 123.20 6.70 18.11
CA ASP A 49 123.66 8.04 18.58
C ASP A 49 123.73 8.10 20.11
N VAL A 50 124.79 8.63 20.75
CA VAL A 50 124.89 8.67 22.23
C VAL A 50 123.62 9.25 22.87
N ILE A 51 123.11 8.60 23.93
CA ILE A 51 121.86 9.01 24.58
C ILE A 51 122.13 10.26 25.41
N THR A 52 121.42 11.34 25.14
CA THR A 52 121.40 12.62 25.85
C THR A 52 119.98 12.87 26.41
N GLU A 53 119.83 13.78 27.37
CA GLU A 53 118.51 14.09 27.96
C GLU A 53 117.46 14.49 26.91
N ASP A 54 117.87 15.21 25.85
CA ASP A 54 116.98 15.63 24.76
C ASP A 54 116.56 14.49 23.83
N ASN A 55 117.35 13.41 23.71
CA ASN A 55 117.08 12.30 22.79
C ASN A 55 116.56 11.03 23.47
N LEU A 56 116.45 11.02 24.81
CA LEU A 56 116.04 9.88 25.62
C LEU A 56 114.67 9.31 25.19
N HIS A 57 113.65 10.16 25.12
CA HIS A 57 112.27 9.73 24.84
C HIS A 57 112.00 9.43 23.36
N SER A 58 112.82 9.96 22.44
CA SER A 58 112.66 9.76 21.00
C SER A 58 113.54 8.64 20.44
N ASN A 59 114.59 8.26 21.16
CA ASN A 59 115.58 7.29 20.72
C ASN A 59 115.56 5.99 21.54
N ILE A 60 114.81 5.92 22.64
CA ILE A 60 114.65 4.71 23.46
C ILE A 60 113.22 4.18 23.39
N LEU A 61 113.06 2.89 23.12
CA LEU A 61 111.83 2.13 23.25
C LEU A 61 111.93 1.14 24.42
N VAL A 62 110.82 0.86 25.08
CA VAL A 62 110.78 -0.10 26.20
C VAL A 62 109.79 -1.22 25.88
N SER A 63 110.22 -2.47 26.02
CA SER A 63 109.33 -3.64 25.97
C SER A 63 109.44 -4.42 27.28
N SER A 64 108.30 -4.81 27.83
CA SER A 64 108.24 -5.78 28.93
C SER A 64 108.24 -7.21 28.38
N MET A 65 108.88 -8.12 29.11
CA MET A 65 108.83 -9.57 28.88
C MET A 65 108.37 -10.26 30.17
N LEU A 66 107.40 -11.17 30.04
CA LEU A 66 106.88 -12.05 31.08
C LEU A 66 107.69 -13.37 31.11
N ASP A 67 107.62 -14.09 32.24
CA ASP A 67 108.39 -15.29 32.67
C ASP A 67 108.73 -16.38 31.63
N SER A 68 108.10 -16.39 30.45
CA SER A 68 108.50 -17.24 29.32
C SER A 68 108.71 -16.41 28.06
N PRO A 69 109.86 -16.56 27.36
CA PRO A 69 110.10 -15.88 26.09
C PRO A 69 109.08 -16.33 25.03
N VAL A 70 108.67 -17.60 25.00
CA VAL A 70 107.66 -18.06 24.03
C VAL A 70 106.30 -17.44 24.31
N ASN A 71 105.89 -17.32 25.59
CA ASN A 71 104.63 -16.67 25.97
C ASN A 71 104.67 -15.17 25.65
N SER A 72 105.76 -14.49 25.99
CA SER A 72 105.94 -13.07 25.69
C SER A 72 105.90 -12.79 24.20
N LEU A 73 106.56 -13.62 23.39
CA LEU A 73 106.54 -13.51 21.93
C LEU A 73 105.15 -13.75 21.37
N TYR A 74 104.46 -14.80 21.82
CA TYR A 74 103.10 -15.09 21.41
C TYR A 74 102.13 -13.98 21.77
N GLN A 75 102.17 -13.47 23.00
CA GLN A 75 101.29 -12.38 23.44
C GLN A 75 101.60 -11.07 22.71
N ALA A 76 102.87 -10.75 22.47
CA ALA A 76 103.25 -9.57 21.68
C ALA A 76 102.76 -9.69 20.23
N VAL A 77 102.91 -10.86 19.60
CA VAL A 77 102.42 -11.11 18.23
C VAL A 77 100.89 -11.07 18.21
N ARG A 78 100.20 -11.84 19.07
CA ARG A 78 98.73 -11.96 19.08
C ARG A 78 98.01 -10.68 19.51
N GLN A 79 98.54 -9.93 20.48
CA GLN A 79 97.85 -8.77 21.06
C GLN A 79 98.30 -7.42 20.47
N VAL A 80 99.54 -7.30 19.99
CA VAL A 80 100.09 -6.02 19.51
C VAL A 80 100.30 -6.05 18.01
N PHE A 81 101.14 -6.95 17.50
CA PHE A 81 101.55 -6.89 16.10
C PHE A 81 100.49 -7.41 15.13
N ALA A 82 99.82 -8.53 15.42
CA ALA A 82 98.79 -9.09 14.55
C ALA A 82 97.58 -8.15 14.43
N PRO A 83 97.03 -7.54 15.49
CA PRO A 83 95.95 -6.57 15.35
C PRO A 83 96.37 -5.32 14.57
N VAL A 84 97.56 -4.76 14.84
CA VAL A 84 98.04 -3.54 14.17
C VAL A 84 98.29 -3.80 12.68
N LEU A 85 98.86 -4.95 12.32
CA LEU A 85 99.22 -5.27 10.95
C LEU A 85 98.07 -5.90 10.14
N LEU A 86 97.18 -6.66 10.77
CA LEU A 86 96.11 -7.40 10.09
C LEU A 86 94.71 -6.78 10.23
N LYS A 87 94.38 -6.11 11.35
CA LYS A 87 93.01 -5.58 11.59
C LYS A 87 92.84 -4.12 11.18
N ASP A 88 93.91 -3.32 11.12
CA ASP A 88 93.84 -1.94 10.63
C ASP A 88 93.68 -1.93 9.09
N GLU A 89 92.54 -1.46 8.58
CA GLU A 89 92.16 -1.52 7.16
C GLU A 89 93.17 -0.84 6.23
N LYS A 90 93.91 0.13 6.75
CA LYS A 90 94.91 0.87 5.99
C LYS A 90 96.13 0.00 5.67
N TRP A 91 96.53 -0.86 6.60
CA TRP A 91 97.78 -1.61 6.53
C TRP A 91 97.57 -3.04 6.04
N SER A 92 96.42 -3.65 6.33
CA SER A 92 96.05 -4.98 5.82
C SER A 92 95.94 -5.03 4.29
N LYS A 93 95.66 -3.90 3.63
CA LYS A 93 95.66 -3.79 2.15
C LYS A 93 97.06 -3.62 1.55
N THR A 94 98.03 -3.13 2.32
CA THR A 94 99.40 -2.85 1.85
C THR A 94 100.40 -3.97 2.12
N LEU A 95 100.11 -4.87 3.06
CA LEU A 95 100.97 -6.01 3.38
C LEU A 95 100.76 -7.16 2.39
N ASP A 96 101.85 -7.78 1.93
CA ASP A 96 101.79 -8.97 1.07
C ASP A 96 101.00 -10.09 1.78
N PRO A 97 99.99 -10.72 1.13
CA PRO A 97 99.25 -11.85 1.69
C PRO A 97 100.14 -13.01 2.16
N LYS A 98 101.34 -13.19 1.59
CA LYS A 98 102.32 -14.15 2.12
C LYS A 98 102.81 -13.77 3.52
N LEU A 99 103.06 -12.48 3.78
CA LEU A 99 103.50 -12.01 5.09
C LEU A 99 102.38 -12.12 6.13
N GLN A 100 101.15 -11.85 5.72
CA GLN A 100 99.97 -12.05 6.56
C GLN A 100 99.82 -13.53 6.94
N LYS A 101 99.94 -14.42 5.95
CA LYS A 101 99.92 -15.87 6.16
C LYS A 101 101.05 -16.32 7.08
N LEU A 102 102.28 -15.83 6.89
CA LEU A 102 103.42 -16.15 7.75
C LEU A 102 103.22 -15.64 9.19
N LEU A 103 102.61 -14.47 9.37
CA LEU A 103 102.35 -13.92 10.70
C LEU A 103 101.26 -14.73 11.42
N SER A 104 100.21 -15.15 10.70
CA SER A 104 99.19 -16.08 11.22
C SER A 104 99.75 -17.48 11.48
N GLU A 105 100.66 -17.98 10.64
CA GLU A 105 101.37 -19.26 10.85
C GLU A 105 102.33 -19.19 12.04
N LEU A 106 103.00 -18.06 12.26
CA LEU A 106 103.85 -17.81 13.41
C LEU A 106 103.02 -17.74 14.69
N GLU A 107 101.90 -17.00 14.69
CA GLU A 107 100.97 -16.96 15.81
C GLU A 107 100.44 -18.37 16.13
N ALA A 108 99.96 -19.10 15.12
CA ALA A 108 99.48 -20.47 15.27
C ALA A 108 100.57 -21.42 15.77
N GLY A 109 101.78 -21.30 15.24
CA GLY A 109 102.95 -22.08 15.65
C GLY A 109 103.32 -21.83 17.10
N LEU A 110 103.42 -20.57 17.51
CA LEU A 110 103.70 -20.19 18.90
C LEU A 110 102.58 -20.62 19.85
N SER A 111 101.32 -20.51 19.42
CA SER A 111 100.14 -21.01 20.15
C SER A 111 100.23 -22.52 20.41
N THR A 112 100.63 -23.30 19.40
CA THR A 112 100.80 -24.75 19.54
C THR A 112 101.97 -25.15 20.44
N VAL A 113 103.01 -24.31 20.52
CA VAL A 113 104.15 -24.55 21.43
C VAL A 113 103.78 -24.21 22.86
N LEU A 114 103.00 -23.15 23.10
CA LEU A 114 102.54 -22.78 24.45
C LEU A 114 101.55 -23.77 25.06
N ARG A 115 100.71 -24.40 24.24
CA ARG A 115 99.82 -25.48 24.66
C ARG A 115 100.56 -26.81 24.91
N ARG A 116 101.87 -26.89 24.65
CA ARG A 116 102.74 -28.05 24.90
C ARG A 116 103.68 -27.76 26.08
N SER A 117 103.88 -28.74 26.95
CA SER A 117 105.09 -28.79 27.79
C SER A 117 106.29 -29.32 26.97
N ASP A 118 107.49 -28.92 27.38
CA ASP A 118 108.78 -29.06 26.69
C ASP A 118 109.10 -30.53 26.26
N PRO A 119 109.41 -30.83 24.98
CA PRO A 119 109.69 -32.19 24.52
C PRO A 119 111.02 -32.80 24.99
N ASN A 120 111.86 -32.07 25.74
CA ASN A 120 113.17 -32.54 26.19
C ASN A 120 113.20 -33.26 27.56
N CYS A 121 112.07 -33.43 28.25
CA CYS A 121 111.97 -34.33 29.41
C CYS A 121 111.75 -35.78 28.95
N LYS A 122 112.82 -36.47 28.53
CA LYS A 122 112.79 -37.93 28.35
C LYS A 122 112.86 -38.60 29.72
N GLY A 123 111.74 -39.12 30.22
CA GLY A 123 111.80 -40.07 31.35
C GLY A 123 110.58 -40.28 32.22
N THR A 124 109.46 -39.57 32.03
CA THR A 124 108.24 -39.81 32.82
C THR A 124 107.03 -39.77 31.89
N GLU A 125 106.09 -40.66 32.14
CA GLU A 125 104.85 -40.83 31.37
C GLU A 125 104.15 -39.48 31.14
N PHE A 126 103.53 -39.30 29.96
CA PHE A 126 102.60 -38.20 29.72
C PHE A 126 101.46 -38.30 30.74
N THR A 127 101.61 -37.68 31.90
CA THR A 127 100.52 -37.45 32.83
C THR A 127 99.81 -36.18 32.40
N GLU A 128 98.55 -36.29 31.98
CA GLU A 128 97.63 -35.18 31.65
C GLU A 128 97.41 -34.20 32.83
N ASP A 129 97.97 -34.49 34.01
CA ASP A 129 97.98 -33.68 35.25
C ASP A 129 99.07 -32.59 35.30
N ASP A 130 99.83 -32.39 34.23
CA ASP A 130 100.95 -31.44 34.20
C ASP A 130 100.43 -29.98 34.27
N VAL A 131 100.49 -29.39 35.48
CA VAL A 131 99.93 -28.06 35.83
C VAL A 131 100.37 -26.95 34.87
N ARG A 132 101.56 -27.05 34.26
CA ARG A 132 102.08 -26.09 33.29
C ARG A 132 101.27 -26.00 31.99
N GLY A 133 100.65 -27.10 31.54
CA GLY A 133 99.81 -27.13 30.35
C GLY A 133 98.42 -26.51 30.57
N LEU A 134 97.92 -26.53 31.81
CA LEU A 134 96.64 -25.88 32.18
C LEU A 134 96.75 -24.35 32.18
N PHE A 135 97.89 -23.79 32.58
CA PHE A 135 98.12 -22.33 32.56
C PHE A 135 98.09 -21.71 31.14
N ALA A 136 98.24 -22.52 30.09
CA ALA A 136 98.18 -22.07 28.70
C ALA A 136 96.74 -22.02 28.14
N ILE A 137 95.75 -22.59 28.84
CA ILE A 137 94.34 -22.65 28.40
C ILE A 137 93.59 -21.54 29.13
N LEU A 138 93.40 -20.42 28.43
CA LEU A 138 92.83 -19.19 29.01
C LEU A 138 91.41 -18.91 28.51
N THR A 139 90.97 -19.61 27.47
CA THR A 139 89.63 -19.51 26.86
C THR A 139 89.06 -20.88 26.48
N PRO A 140 87.73 -21.06 26.38
CA PRO A 140 87.13 -22.34 26.01
C PRO A 140 87.56 -22.81 24.62
N THR A 141 87.82 -21.87 23.72
CA THR A 141 88.33 -22.15 22.37
C THR A 141 89.73 -22.74 22.40
N ASP A 142 90.57 -22.39 23.39
CA ASP A 142 91.90 -23.01 23.57
C ASP A 142 91.77 -24.50 23.95
N GLU A 143 90.76 -24.85 24.77
CA GLU A 143 90.45 -26.24 25.15
C GLU A 143 89.96 -27.05 23.94
N PHE A 144 89.04 -26.49 23.14
CA PHE A 144 88.55 -27.16 21.94
C PHE A 144 89.65 -27.37 20.90
N GLN A 145 90.55 -26.41 20.75
CA GLN A 145 91.73 -26.54 19.88
C GLN A 145 92.69 -27.60 20.37
N PHE A 146 92.91 -27.69 21.68
CA PHE A 146 93.76 -28.73 22.25
C PHE A 146 93.28 -30.14 21.85
N TRP A 147 91.99 -30.45 22.02
CA TRP A 147 91.46 -31.77 21.64
C TRP A 147 91.52 -32.02 20.13
N LYS A 148 91.29 -30.98 19.31
CA LYS A 148 91.46 -31.05 17.85
C LYS A 148 92.91 -31.35 17.44
N GLU A 149 93.88 -30.74 18.12
CA GLU A 149 95.31 -30.96 17.89
C GLU A 149 95.76 -32.35 18.36
N CYS A 150 95.28 -32.79 19.52
CA CYS A 150 95.53 -34.14 20.07
C CYS A 150 94.97 -35.24 19.15
N ALA A 151 93.77 -35.04 18.57
CA ALA A 151 93.17 -35.97 17.61
C ALA A 151 94.03 -36.11 16.33
N GLN A 152 94.62 -35.02 15.85
CA GLN A 152 95.44 -35.03 14.64
C GLN A 152 96.85 -35.62 14.87
N ARG A 153 97.45 -35.35 16.04
CA ARG A 153 98.89 -35.56 16.29
C ARG A 153 99.23 -36.59 17.38
N GLY A 154 98.26 -37.24 18.03
CA GLY A 154 98.52 -38.21 19.11
C GLY A 154 99.48 -39.34 18.72
N ASN A 155 100.37 -39.77 19.62
CA ASN A 155 101.37 -40.80 19.30
C ASN A 155 100.79 -42.24 19.31
N LYS A 156 99.69 -42.49 20.03
CA LYS A 156 99.00 -43.81 20.11
C LYS A 156 97.61 -43.73 19.50
N LEU A 157 97.16 -44.80 18.84
CA LEU A 157 95.85 -44.87 18.17
C LEU A 157 94.68 -44.64 19.16
N ARG A 158 94.76 -45.24 20.35
CA ARG A 158 93.78 -45.11 21.45
C ARG A 158 93.62 -43.66 21.92
N ASP A 159 94.72 -42.92 22.01
CA ASP A 159 94.71 -41.53 22.43
C ASP A 159 94.16 -40.61 21.33
N LYS A 160 94.38 -40.96 20.05
CA LYS A 160 93.76 -40.27 18.91
C LYS A 160 92.26 -40.47 18.86
N GLU A 161 91.78 -41.70 19.05
CA GLU A 161 90.34 -42.03 19.06
C GLU A 161 89.63 -41.35 20.24
N ARG A 162 90.23 -41.37 21.43
CA ARG A 162 89.75 -40.63 22.62
C ARG A 162 89.70 -39.12 22.36
N ALA A 163 90.75 -38.55 21.78
CA ALA A 163 90.78 -37.13 21.47
C ALA A 163 89.81 -36.74 20.33
N SER A 164 89.59 -37.61 19.33
CA SER A 164 88.57 -37.38 18.31
C SER A 164 87.16 -37.42 18.88
N HIS A 165 86.88 -38.36 19.79
CA HIS A 165 85.59 -38.43 20.47
C HIS A 165 85.31 -37.16 21.28
N PHE A 166 86.27 -36.67 22.08
CA PHE A 166 86.10 -35.39 22.79
C PHE A 166 85.99 -34.19 21.84
N LYS A 167 86.79 -34.16 20.76
CA LYS A 167 86.67 -33.14 19.71
C LYS A 167 85.26 -33.10 19.11
N ASP A 168 84.67 -34.26 18.82
CA ASP A 168 83.35 -34.37 18.18
C ASP A 168 82.24 -33.94 19.16
N LEU A 169 82.34 -34.32 20.43
CA LEU A 169 81.43 -33.81 21.48
C LEU A 169 81.50 -32.28 21.62
N PHE A 170 82.68 -31.68 21.49
CA PHE A 170 82.85 -30.23 21.55
C PHE A 170 82.60 -29.48 20.22
N GLU A 171 82.40 -30.16 19.09
CA GLU A 171 82.40 -29.53 17.77
C GLU A 171 81.27 -28.50 17.59
N ASP A 172 80.06 -28.86 18.03
CA ASP A 172 78.91 -27.95 17.96
C ASP A 172 79.03 -26.80 18.98
N LEU A 173 79.58 -27.08 20.17
CA LEU A 173 79.85 -26.05 21.17
C LEU A 173 80.91 -25.04 20.67
N ALA A 174 81.97 -25.53 20.04
CA ALA A 174 83.07 -24.72 19.57
C ALA A 174 82.62 -23.67 18.55
N LYS A 175 81.70 -24.02 17.63
CA LYS A 175 81.14 -23.07 16.63
C LYS A 175 80.54 -21.83 17.29
N HIS A 176 79.83 -22.01 18.40
CA HIS A 176 79.18 -20.92 19.13
C HIS A 176 80.20 -20.06 19.88
N TYR A 177 81.16 -20.67 20.59
CA TYR A 177 82.19 -19.93 21.34
C TYR A 177 83.20 -19.20 20.45
N TYR A 178 83.50 -19.69 19.23
CA TYR A 178 84.30 -18.93 18.26
C TYR A 178 83.63 -17.64 17.80
N ASN A 179 82.30 -17.61 17.76
CA ASN A 179 81.50 -16.47 17.31
C ASN A 179 80.75 -15.77 18.46
N LEU A 180 81.19 -15.96 19.70
CA LEU A 180 80.47 -15.52 20.91
C LEU A 180 80.17 -14.02 20.90
N ASP A 181 81.12 -13.18 20.47
CA ASP A 181 80.95 -11.72 20.43
C ASP A 181 79.83 -11.26 19.48
N SER A 182 79.43 -12.08 18.49
CA SER A 182 78.34 -11.78 17.55
C SER A 182 76.94 -12.06 18.11
N LEU A 183 76.84 -12.91 19.14
CA LEU A 183 75.58 -13.33 19.73
C LEU A 183 74.98 -12.25 20.63
N SER A 184 73.66 -12.27 20.77
CA SER A 184 72.91 -11.49 21.75
C SER A 184 72.95 -12.13 23.13
N LEU A 185 72.62 -11.37 24.19
CA LEU A 185 72.55 -11.92 25.54
C LEU A 185 71.48 -13.03 25.65
N LEU A 186 70.35 -12.92 24.94
CA LEU A 186 69.30 -13.94 24.98
C LEU A 186 69.72 -15.25 24.30
N GLU A 187 70.40 -15.19 23.16
CA GLU A 187 70.92 -16.40 22.49
C GLU A 187 71.97 -17.12 23.34
N VAL A 188 72.72 -16.37 24.15
CA VAL A 188 73.71 -16.97 25.06
C VAL A 188 73.04 -17.67 26.24
N VAL A 189 71.84 -17.28 26.68
CA VAL A 189 71.07 -18.04 27.69
C VAL A 189 70.84 -19.49 27.21
N ASP A 190 70.39 -19.68 25.98
CA ASP A 190 70.19 -21.03 25.40
C ASP A 190 71.52 -21.78 25.21
N LEU A 191 72.60 -21.03 24.91
CA LEU A 191 73.95 -21.59 24.82
C LEU A 191 74.43 -22.13 26.18
N VAL A 192 74.02 -21.56 27.32
CA VAL A 192 74.39 -22.06 28.66
C VAL A 192 73.86 -23.48 28.88
N GLU A 193 72.59 -23.76 28.56
CA GLU A 193 72.03 -25.12 28.68
C GLU A 193 72.72 -26.10 27.73
N THR A 194 72.98 -25.68 26.48
CA THR A 194 73.74 -26.50 25.52
C THR A 194 75.17 -26.79 26.02
N THR A 195 75.81 -25.80 26.65
CA THR A 195 77.15 -25.94 27.24
C THR A 195 77.12 -26.94 28.40
N LYS A 196 76.12 -26.84 29.29
CA LYS A 196 75.91 -27.75 30.41
C LYS A 196 75.72 -29.20 29.95
N ASP A 197 74.84 -29.42 28.97
CA ASP A 197 74.59 -30.77 28.43
C ASP A 197 75.84 -31.34 27.76
N THR A 198 76.59 -30.52 27.01
CA THR A 198 77.84 -30.95 26.36
C THR A 198 78.91 -31.33 27.38
N VAL A 199 79.10 -30.50 28.41
CA VAL A 199 80.06 -30.75 29.50
C VAL A 199 79.70 -32.01 30.28
N ASP A 200 78.40 -32.24 30.52
CA ASP A 200 77.89 -33.45 31.16
C ASP A 200 78.10 -34.71 30.31
N ASN A 201 77.85 -34.63 29.00
CA ASN A 201 78.13 -35.72 28.05
C ASN A 201 79.63 -36.06 28.04
N VAL A 202 80.51 -35.05 28.07
CA VAL A 202 81.97 -35.26 28.12
C VAL A 202 82.40 -35.94 29.43
N TRP A 203 81.77 -35.59 30.56
CA TRP A 203 82.11 -36.20 31.85
C TRP A 203 81.62 -37.65 31.98
N ARG A 204 80.39 -37.92 31.53
CA ARG A 204 79.71 -39.22 31.70
C ARG A 204 80.02 -40.24 30.61
N GLN A 205 80.75 -39.87 29.55
CA GLN A 205 81.12 -40.81 28.49
C GLN A 205 81.81 -42.07 29.04
N THR A 206 81.49 -43.22 28.44
CA THR A 206 82.01 -44.54 28.84
C THR A 206 82.83 -45.22 27.74
N GLU A 207 82.96 -44.59 26.58
CA GLU A 207 83.61 -45.18 25.39
C GLU A 207 85.14 -45.15 25.50
N HIS A 208 85.70 -44.14 26.17
CA HIS A 208 87.14 -43.94 26.32
C HIS A 208 87.55 -43.61 27.76
N ASP A 209 88.86 -43.55 28.02
CA ASP A 209 89.37 -43.21 29.35
C ASP A 209 88.80 -41.85 29.84
N PRO A 210 88.39 -41.74 31.11
CA PRO A 210 87.66 -40.58 31.62
C PRO A 210 88.37 -39.24 31.42
N TYR A 211 87.59 -38.15 31.38
CA TYR A 211 88.12 -36.81 31.27
C TYR A 211 88.80 -36.37 32.59
N PRO A 212 90.05 -35.87 32.61
CA PRO A 212 90.73 -35.55 33.87
C PRO A 212 90.00 -34.49 34.72
N GLN A 213 89.80 -34.76 36.01
CA GLN A 213 89.10 -33.87 36.93
C GLN A 213 89.72 -32.45 37.04
N PRO A 214 91.06 -32.28 37.18
CA PRO A 214 91.67 -30.94 37.23
C PRO A 214 91.45 -30.13 35.95
N ARG A 215 91.40 -30.82 34.80
CA ARG A 215 91.13 -30.20 33.50
C ARG A 215 89.68 -29.82 33.33
N MET A 216 88.74 -30.63 33.85
CA MET A 216 87.32 -30.28 33.87
C MET A 216 87.07 -29.07 34.77
N HIS A 217 87.72 -29.01 35.93
CA HIS A 217 87.66 -27.84 36.81
C HIS A 217 88.13 -26.56 36.08
N ASN A 218 89.28 -26.62 35.39
CA ASN A 218 89.76 -25.49 34.60
C ASN A 218 88.81 -25.12 33.46
N LEU A 219 88.19 -26.10 32.79
CA LEU A 219 87.22 -25.85 31.72
C LEU A 219 85.97 -25.12 32.26
N LEU A 220 85.43 -25.56 33.40
CA LEU A 220 84.29 -24.89 34.04
C LEU A 220 84.60 -23.44 34.43
N ASP A 221 85.82 -23.18 34.94
CA ASP A 221 86.28 -21.84 35.31
C ASP A 221 86.51 -20.93 34.10
N VAL A 222 87.17 -21.45 33.07
CA VAL A 222 87.44 -20.72 31.84
C VAL A 222 86.16 -20.40 31.06
N ILE A 223 85.17 -21.31 31.04
CA ILE A 223 83.83 -21.03 30.50
C ILE A 223 83.14 -19.96 31.33
N GLY A 224 83.13 -20.09 32.67
CA GLY A 224 82.49 -19.11 33.55
C GLY A 224 83.08 -17.71 33.37
N SER A 225 84.41 -17.61 33.35
CA SER A 225 85.15 -16.37 33.07
C SER A 225 84.86 -15.81 31.67
N CYS A 226 84.71 -16.66 30.66
CA CYS A 226 84.39 -16.25 29.29
C CYS A 226 82.97 -15.68 29.19
N LEU A 227 81.98 -16.35 29.78
CA LEU A 227 80.60 -15.87 29.86
C LEU A 227 80.50 -14.56 30.65
N GLY A 228 81.21 -14.45 31.77
CA GLY A 228 81.27 -13.23 32.57
C GLY A 228 81.82 -12.05 31.78
N ARG A 229 82.97 -12.22 31.11
CA ARG A 229 83.55 -11.17 30.24
C ARG A 229 82.63 -10.82 29.07
N PHE A 230 81.93 -11.78 28.50
CA PHE A 230 80.95 -11.54 27.43
C PHE A 230 79.80 -10.65 27.92
N VAL A 231 79.18 -11.01 29.05
CA VAL A 231 78.13 -10.20 29.70
C VAL A 231 78.66 -8.79 29.98
N GLN A 232 79.88 -8.69 30.52
CA GLN A 232 80.48 -7.39 30.81
C GLN A 232 80.67 -6.51 29.56
N ARG A 233 81.19 -7.08 28.47
CA ARG A 233 81.39 -6.36 27.20
C ARG A 233 80.07 -5.89 26.61
N LYS A 234 79.06 -6.76 26.55
CA LYS A 234 77.74 -6.42 26.00
C LYS A 234 77.07 -5.32 26.82
N LEU A 235 77.10 -5.41 28.15
CA LEU A 235 76.50 -4.38 29.01
C LEU A 235 77.26 -3.05 29.00
N THR A 236 78.58 -3.06 28.77
CA THR A 236 79.38 -1.82 28.64
C THR A 236 79.03 -1.01 27.38
N THR A 237 78.40 -1.63 26.37
CA THR A 237 77.91 -0.88 25.19
C THR A 237 76.67 -0.03 25.48
N LEU A 238 76.03 -0.24 26.63
CA LEU A 238 74.85 0.49 27.08
C LEU A 238 75.21 1.47 28.20
N ASN A 239 74.59 2.64 28.20
CA ASN A 239 74.63 3.56 29.34
C ASN A 239 73.56 3.12 30.35
N LEU A 240 73.91 2.25 31.29
CA LEU A 240 72.96 1.61 32.22
C LEU A 240 72.12 2.61 33.04
N TRP A 241 72.61 3.84 33.25
CA TRP A 241 71.90 4.87 34.01
C TRP A 241 71.01 5.80 33.15
N GLU A 242 71.41 6.09 31.91
CA GLU A 242 70.75 7.10 31.06
C GLU A 242 69.86 6.49 29.97
N ASP A 243 70.21 5.31 29.45
CA ASP A 243 69.44 4.65 28.39
C ASP A 243 68.04 4.24 28.87
N ALA A 244 67.13 4.02 27.93
CA ALA A 244 65.75 3.66 28.23
C ALA A 244 65.65 2.41 29.14
N PHE A 245 64.88 2.53 30.23
CA PHE A 245 64.84 1.50 31.29
C PHE A 245 64.48 0.11 30.78
N HIS A 246 63.57 -0.03 29.82
CA HIS A 246 63.18 -1.34 29.29
C HIS A 246 64.36 -2.08 28.63
N ILE A 247 65.18 -1.38 27.82
CA ILE A 247 66.37 -1.94 27.17
C ILE A 247 67.40 -2.34 28.22
N VAL A 248 67.65 -1.46 29.19
CA VAL A 248 68.60 -1.72 30.28
C VAL A 248 68.15 -2.94 31.11
N LYS A 249 66.87 -2.99 31.49
CA LYS A 249 66.28 -4.07 32.29
C LYS A 249 66.36 -5.42 31.58
N GLU A 250 66.01 -5.50 30.31
CA GLU A 250 66.05 -6.76 29.55
C GLU A 250 67.47 -7.30 29.43
N ASN A 251 68.43 -6.44 29.09
CA ASN A 251 69.83 -6.84 28.94
C ASN A 251 70.47 -7.21 30.29
N ILE A 252 70.21 -6.44 31.37
CA ILE A 252 70.72 -6.79 32.71
C ILE A 252 70.13 -8.12 33.19
N LYS A 253 68.82 -8.35 33.00
CA LYS A 253 68.17 -9.62 33.35
C LYS A 253 68.71 -10.80 32.57
N ALA A 254 68.96 -10.64 31.27
CA ALA A 254 69.59 -11.68 30.47
C ALA A 254 71.02 -11.96 30.97
N GLY A 255 71.78 -10.92 31.33
CA GLY A 255 73.10 -11.04 31.94
C GLY A 255 73.10 -11.80 33.28
N ILE A 256 72.17 -11.45 34.18
CA ILE A 256 71.93 -12.16 35.46
C ILE A 256 71.60 -13.63 35.18
N LEU A 257 70.65 -13.90 34.27
CA LEU A 257 70.21 -15.26 33.95
C LEU A 257 71.35 -16.14 33.43
N ILE A 258 72.22 -15.62 32.55
CA ILE A 258 73.42 -16.34 32.08
C ILE A 258 74.31 -16.73 33.27
N CYS A 259 74.55 -15.79 34.19
CA CYS A 259 75.40 -16.02 35.36
C CYS A 259 74.76 -17.06 36.30
N GLU A 260 73.48 -16.91 36.64
CA GLU A 260 72.75 -17.81 37.54
C GLU A 260 72.62 -19.23 36.97
N GLN A 261 72.24 -19.36 35.69
CA GLN A 261 72.10 -20.66 35.04
C GLN A 261 73.42 -21.41 35.01
N TRP A 262 74.54 -20.73 34.68
CA TRP A 262 75.84 -21.40 34.64
C TRP A 262 76.33 -21.79 36.04
N VAL A 263 76.12 -20.93 37.05
CA VAL A 263 76.43 -21.25 38.45
C VAL A 263 75.61 -22.44 38.93
N SER A 264 74.29 -22.45 38.67
CA SER A 264 73.40 -23.55 39.01
C SER A 264 73.76 -24.84 38.25
N ALA A 265 74.13 -24.74 36.98
CA ALA A 265 74.62 -25.85 36.18
C ALA A 265 75.88 -26.47 36.79
N CYS A 266 76.87 -25.65 37.17
CA CYS A 266 78.10 -26.11 37.82
C CYS A 266 77.80 -26.81 39.16
N GLU A 267 76.93 -26.22 39.98
CA GLU A 267 76.52 -26.79 41.27
C GLU A 267 75.75 -28.12 41.10
N TYR A 268 74.83 -28.18 40.14
CA TYR A 268 74.05 -29.39 39.86
C TYR A 268 74.91 -30.52 39.30
N LEU A 269 75.78 -30.21 38.33
CA LEU A 269 76.69 -31.17 37.71
C LEU A 269 77.68 -31.73 38.75
N THR A 270 78.43 -30.86 39.43
CA THR A 270 79.48 -31.30 40.37
C THR A 270 78.94 -31.76 41.72
N GLY A 271 77.79 -31.25 42.18
CA GLY A 271 77.23 -31.54 43.50
C GLY A 271 76.13 -32.61 43.54
N GLN A 272 75.46 -32.90 42.42
CA GLN A 272 74.39 -33.92 42.39
C GLN A 272 74.65 -35.02 41.36
N LEU A 273 74.83 -34.67 40.09
CA LEU A 273 74.91 -35.66 39.01
C LEU A 273 76.23 -36.44 39.05
N TRP A 274 77.38 -35.76 39.05
CA TRP A 274 78.69 -36.39 38.94
C TRP A 274 79.17 -37.03 40.24
N GLN A 275 78.68 -36.59 41.41
CA GLN A 275 78.92 -37.30 42.67
C GLN A 275 78.21 -38.65 42.73
N ARG A 276 77.00 -38.74 42.15
CA ARG A 276 76.19 -39.98 42.12
C ARG A 276 76.56 -40.90 40.97
N TYR A 277 77.36 -40.45 40.02
CA TYR A 277 77.79 -41.24 38.87
C TYR A 277 78.91 -42.22 39.25
N THR A 278 78.57 -43.50 39.38
CA THR A 278 79.46 -44.53 39.94
C THR A 278 80.72 -44.82 39.13
N LEU A 279 80.69 -44.61 37.81
CA LEU A 279 81.80 -44.94 36.91
C LEU A 279 82.90 -43.87 36.91
N HIS A 280 82.56 -42.60 37.14
CA HIS A 280 83.50 -41.48 37.19
C HIS A 280 83.00 -40.40 38.17
N GLN A 281 83.33 -40.60 39.45
CA GLN A 281 82.87 -39.74 40.54
C GLN A 281 83.67 -38.45 40.65
N TRP A 282 82.97 -37.33 40.87
CA TRP A 282 83.58 -36.07 41.29
C TRP A 282 84.02 -36.15 42.76
N LYS A 283 85.32 -36.00 43.03
CA LYS A 283 85.89 -36.23 44.38
C LYS A 283 86.01 -34.98 45.26
N ASN A 284 85.91 -33.77 44.69
CA ASN A 284 86.09 -32.51 45.43
C ASN A 284 84.75 -31.94 45.90
N GLU A 285 84.80 -30.86 46.69
CA GLU A 285 83.62 -30.05 46.99
C GLU A 285 82.98 -29.51 45.69
N LYS A 286 81.71 -29.11 45.79
CA LYS A 286 80.95 -28.54 44.67
C LYS A 286 81.71 -27.34 44.10
N TYR A 287 81.84 -27.29 42.78
CA TYR A 287 82.50 -26.17 42.11
C TYR A 287 81.50 -25.03 41.90
N ILE A 288 81.89 -23.82 42.30
CA ILE A 288 81.07 -22.61 42.16
C ILE A 288 81.95 -21.48 41.58
N PRO A 289 81.61 -20.91 40.41
CA PRO A 289 82.34 -19.77 39.86
C PRO A 289 82.09 -18.46 40.66
N GLU A 290 83.02 -18.10 41.55
CA GLU A 290 82.86 -16.91 42.43
C GLU A 290 82.76 -15.58 41.65
N SER A 291 83.54 -15.43 40.59
CA SER A 291 83.57 -14.22 39.75
C SER A 291 82.22 -13.91 39.08
N LEU A 292 81.46 -14.96 38.70
CA LEU A 292 80.12 -14.81 38.14
C LEU A 292 79.09 -14.46 39.22
N ILE A 293 79.25 -14.99 40.44
CA ILE A 293 78.36 -14.63 41.56
C ILE A 293 78.52 -13.16 41.93
N GLU A 294 79.75 -12.67 41.99
CA GLU A 294 80.01 -11.24 42.26
C GLU A 294 79.44 -10.35 41.16
N LEU A 295 79.61 -10.74 39.89
CA LEU A 295 79.00 -10.04 38.76
C LEU A 295 77.48 -10.06 38.82
N CYS A 296 76.87 -11.21 39.12
CA CYS A 296 75.43 -11.36 39.25
C CYS A 296 74.87 -10.43 40.33
N LYS A 297 75.46 -10.45 41.54
CA LYS A 297 75.07 -9.57 42.65
C LYS A 297 75.16 -8.10 42.26
N ARG A 298 76.24 -7.70 41.58
CA ARG A 298 76.41 -6.32 41.13
C ARG A 298 75.35 -5.92 40.10
N LEU A 299 75.04 -6.79 39.14
CA LEU A 299 74.00 -6.55 38.14
C LEU A 299 72.61 -6.47 38.77
N ASP A 300 72.32 -7.30 39.77
CA ASP A 300 71.10 -7.22 40.57
C ASP A 300 70.98 -5.89 41.32
N GLU A 301 72.06 -5.40 41.95
CA GLU A 301 72.07 -4.09 42.61
C GLU A 301 71.76 -2.96 41.62
N VAL A 302 72.40 -2.96 40.44
CA VAL A 302 72.10 -1.98 39.37
C VAL A 302 70.63 -2.06 38.94
N LEU A 303 70.10 -3.28 38.77
CA LEU A 303 68.72 -3.50 38.40
C LEU A 303 67.74 -2.98 39.46
N ILE A 304 68.03 -3.22 40.74
CA ILE A 304 67.23 -2.73 41.88
C ILE A 304 67.22 -1.20 41.88
N VAL A 305 68.38 -0.57 41.79
CA VAL A 305 68.53 0.91 41.78
C VAL A 305 67.76 1.53 40.61
N ARG A 306 67.92 0.99 39.38
CA ARG A 306 67.18 1.47 38.19
C ARG A 306 65.68 1.22 38.29
N THR A 307 65.27 0.05 38.80
CA THR A 307 63.86 -0.30 38.96
C THR A 307 63.18 0.62 39.96
N LEU A 308 63.82 0.92 41.09
CA LEU A 308 63.30 1.84 42.10
C LEU A 308 63.08 3.24 41.50
N HIS A 309 64.09 3.78 40.82
CA HIS A 309 64.00 5.09 40.15
C HIS A 309 62.87 5.15 39.11
N GLU A 310 62.78 4.17 38.22
CA GLU A 310 61.72 4.12 37.20
C GLU A 310 60.33 4.04 37.85
N LYS A 311 60.17 3.19 38.87
CA LYS A 311 58.89 2.99 39.55
C LYS A 311 58.46 4.21 40.34
N LEU A 312 59.39 4.92 40.98
CA LEU A 312 59.11 6.19 41.65
C LEU A 312 58.75 7.29 40.64
N THR A 313 59.47 7.38 39.53
CA THR A 313 59.17 8.33 38.44
C THR A 313 57.78 8.08 37.85
N TYR A 314 57.39 6.83 37.65
CA TYR A 314 56.04 6.51 37.16
C TYR A 314 54.94 6.79 38.20
N PHE A 315 55.23 6.62 39.49
CA PHE A 315 54.23 6.73 40.55
C PHE A 315 54.00 8.18 41.03
N LEU A 316 55.03 9.03 40.99
CA LEU A 316 54.96 10.43 41.43
C LEU A 316 54.60 11.37 40.27
N PRO A 317 53.72 12.37 40.46
CA PRO A 317 53.44 13.39 39.44
C PRO A 317 54.67 14.25 39.10
N SER A 318 54.74 14.77 37.87
CA SER A 318 55.89 15.54 37.35
C SER A 318 56.31 16.75 38.21
N GLY A 319 55.37 17.42 38.87
CA GLY A 319 55.68 18.49 39.83
C GLY A 319 56.48 18.01 41.03
N GLU A 320 56.06 16.89 41.65
CA GLU A 320 56.75 16.32 42.81
C GLU A 320 58.09 15.68 42.44
N GLN A 321 58.25 15.19 41.20
CA GLN A 321 59.53 14.66 40.71
C GLN A 321 60.62 15.74 40.66
N ASN A 322 60.25 16.95 40.24
CA ASN A 322 61.16 18.10 40.18
C ASN A 322 61.54 18.60 41.58
N ASP A 323 60.57 18.68 42.49
CA ASP A 323 60.80 19.09 43.89
C ASP A 323 61.76 18.15 44.65
N LEU A 324 61.80 16.87 44.24
CA LEU A 324 62.64 15.82 44.84
C LEU A 324 63.94 15.59 44.07
N HIS A 325 64.22 16.37 43.02
CA HIS A 325 65.41 16.26 42.17
C HIS A 325 65.65 14.83 41.63
N LEU A 326 64.58 14.11 41.25
CA LEU A 326 64.67 12.70 40.81
C LEU A 326 65.49 12.47 39.53
N ALA A 327 65.79 13.52 38.77
CA ALA A 327 66.65 13.44 37.58
C ALA A 327 68.14 13.31 37.92
N GLN A 328 68.57 13.71 39.12
CA GLN A 328 69.99 13.78 39.52
C GLN A 328 70.42 12.64 40.46
N VAL A 329 69.52 11.69 40.76
CA VAL A 329 69.75 10.65 41.79
C VAL A 329 70.89 9.70 41.42
N PHE A 330 71.25 9.58 40.13
CA PHE A 330 72.37 8.74 39.68
C PHE A 330 73.75 9.42 39.73
N GLU A 331 73.85 10.71 40.08
CA GLU A 331 75.13 11.42 40.21
C GLU A 331 76.17 10.72 41.11
N PRO A 332 75.81 10.06 42.24
CA PRO A 332 76.77 9.31 43.05
C PRO A 332 77.49 8.17 42.31
N PHE A 333 76.90 7.67 41.21
CA PHE A 333 77.50 6.63 40.38
C PHE A 333 78.36 7.19 39.24
N ALA A 334 78.44 8.52 39.08
CA ALA A 334 79.22 9.16 38.03
C ALA A 334 80.71 8.80 38.17
N GLY A 335 81.31 8.27 37.10
CA GLY A 335 82.71 7.84 37.09
C GLY A 335 82.98 6.43 37.60
N LEU A 336 81.97 5.70 38.11
CA LEU A 336 82.07 4.27 38.43
C LEU A 336 81.57 3.42 37.26
N ASN A 337 82.31 2.36 36.91
CA ASN A 337 81.82 1.38 35.93
C ASN A 337 80.97 0.32 36.67
N PRO A 338 79.65 0.24 36.43
CA PRO A 338 78.75 -0.65 37.16
C PRO A 338 79.03 -2.14 36.90
N VAL A 339 79.67 -2.48 35.78
CA VAL A 339 79.84 -3.84 35.29
C VAL A 339 81.18 -4.45 35.71
N HIS A 340 82.13 -3.62 36.15
CA HIS A 340 83.43 -4.05 36.63
C HIS A 340 83.40 -4.35 38.13
N CYS A 341 83.43 -5.64 38.47
CA CYS A 341 83.49 -6.13 39.85
C CYS A 341 84.95 -6.39 40.21
N ASN A 342 85.57 -5.46 40.94
CA ASN A 342 86.92 -5.62 41.47
C ASN A 342 86.89 -5.32 42.97
N PRO A 343 87.46 -6.21 43.83
CA PRO A 343 87.56 -5.99 45.27
C PRO A 343 88.09 -4.61 45.68
N TYR A 344 89.01 -4.02 44.91
CA TYR A 344 89.57 -2.68 45.21
C TYR A 344 88.58 -1.53 44.96
N THR A 345 87.58 -1.72 44.10
CA THR A 345 86.55 -0.73 43.76
C THR A 345 85.22 -0.94 44.47
N GLU A 346 85.04 -2.09 45.12
CA GLU A 346 83.84 -2.47 45.86
C GLU A 346 83.45 -1.47 46.98
N PRO A 347 84.39 -0.93 47.80
CA PRO A 347 84.03 0.06 48.82
C PRO A 347 83.48 1.37 48.25
N LEU A 348 84.00 1.80 47.09
CA LEU A 348 83.53 3.00 46.40
C LEU A 348 82.11 2.79 45.86
N TRP A 349 81.84 1.60 45.31
CA TRP A 349 80.51 1.21 44.87
C TRP A 349 79.49 1.21 46.02
N LYS A 350 79.81 0.56 47.14
CA LYS A 350 78.93 0.53 48.32
C LYS A 350 78.65 1.93 48.88
N ALA A 351 79.65 2.81 48.89
CA ALA A 351 79.48 4.20 49.29
C ALA A 351 78.52 4.96 48.34
N ALA A 352 78.64 4.76 47.03
CA ALA A 352 77.74 5.34 46.04
C ALA A 352 76.29 4.84 46.19
N VAL A 353 76.09 3.54 46.41
CA VAL A 353 74.76 2.96 46.70
C VAL A 353 74.17 3.55 47.98
N SER A 354 74.94 3.64 49.06
CA SER A 354 74.48 4.27 50.31
C SER A 354 74.13 5.76 50.15
N GLN A 355 74.85 6.48 49.29
CA GLN A 355 74.54 7.88 48.97
C GLN A 355 73.26 7.99 48.13
N PHE A 356 73.08 7.13 47.13
CA PHE A 356 71.83 7.01 46.36
C PHE A 356 70.62 6.75 47.28
N GLU A 357 70.72 5.78 48.20
CA GLU A 357 69.65 5.44 49.14
C GLU A 357 69.26 6.63 50.03
N ARG A 358 70.24 7.44 50.45
CA ARG A 358 69.97 8.67 51.23
C ARG A 358 69.26 9.75 50.41
N ILE A 359 69.63 9.90 49.14
CA ILE A 359 69.02 10.90 48.24
C ILE A 359 67.58 10.49 47.88
N ILE A 360 67.31 9.20 47.65
CA ILE A 360 65.99 8.71 47.24
C ILE A 360 65.01 8.55 48.41
N ALA A 361 65.48 8.39 49.65
CA ALA A 361 64.63 8.14 50.83
C ALA A 361 63.42 9.08 51.01
N PRO A 362 63.51 10.42 50.80
CA PRO A 362 62.34 11.30 50.87
C PRO A 362 61.26 10.99 49.82
N ALA A 363 61.67 10.56 48.62
CA ALA A 363 60.75 10.15 47.56
C ALA A 363 60.04 8.83 47.91
N GLU A 364 60.78 7.88 48.49
CA GLU A 364 60.22 6.63 48.99
C GLU A 364 59.19 6.84 50.10
N GLN A 365 59.46 7.77 51.02
CA GLN A 365 58.54 8.07 52.13
C GLN A 365 57.23 8.71 51.62
N LYS A 366 57.30 9.67 50.67
CA LYS A 366 56.10 10.22 50.02
C LYS A 366 55.31 9.16 49.25
N MET A 367 56.01 8.26 48.55
CA MET A 367 55.40 7.14 47.86
C MET A 367 54.71 6.17 48.84
N ALA A 368 55.35 5.84 49.96
CA ALA A 368 54.78 4.98 51.00
C ALA A 368 53.49 5.57 51.57
N ILE A 369 53.44 6.88 51.85
CA ILE A 369 52.21 7.56 52.34
C ILE A 369 51.08 7.47 51.32
N LYS A 370 51.37 7.67 50.04
CA LYS A 370 50.38 7.55 48.94
C LYS A 370 49.89 6.11 48.76
N LEU A 371 50.80 5.13 48.80
CA LEU A 371 50.45 3.71 48.76
C LEU A 371 49.59 3.33 49.98
N LYS A 372 49.92 3.83 51.17
CA LYS A 372 49.15 3.60 52.39
C LYS A 372 47.70 4.07 52.24
N LYS A 373 47.50 5.29 51.74
CA LYS A 373 46.17 5.82 51.45
C LYS A 373 45.44 4.95 50.40
N PHE A 374 46.12 4.62 49.30
CA PHE A 374 45.53 3.79 48.24
C PHE A 374 45.13 2.39 48.74
N ILE A 375 45.98 1.74 49.55
CA ILE A 375 45.72 0.43 50.14
C ILE A 375 44.54 0.50 51.14
N SER A 376 44.45 1.57 51.93
CA SER A 376 43.32 1.76 52.86
C SER A 376 41.97 1.89 52.16
N GLU A 377 41.92 2.52 50.97
CA GLU A 377 40.68 2.68 50.19
C GLU A 377 40.18 1.35 49.58
N ILE A 378 41.07 0.37 49.39
CA ILE A 378 40.76 -0.93 48.76
C ILE A 378 40.77 -2.11 49.75
N GLN A 379 40.97 -1.86 51.04
CA GLN A 379 41.18 -2.89 52.07
C GLN A 379 39.99 -3.87 52.22
N ASP A 380 38.78 -3.42 51.85
CA ASP A 380 37.56 -4.23 51.88
C ASP A 380 37.44 -5.19 50.68
N SER A 381 38.22 -5.00 49.62
CA SER A 381 38.23 -5.83 48.42
C SER A 381 39.51 -6.68 48.36
N PRO A 382 39.47 -7.94 48.80
CA PRO A 382 40.68 -8.71 49.03
C PRO A 382 41.40 -9.10 47.72
N GLN A 383 40.68 -9.18 46.59
CA GLN A 383 41.28 -9.39 45.26
C GLN A 383 42.01 -8.13 44.75
N GLN A 384 41.43 -6.94 44.94
CA GLN A 384 42.06 -5.68 44.55
C GLN A 384 43.28 -5.38 45.44
N LEU A 385 43.19 -5.75 46.73
CA LEU A 385 44.30 -5.71 47.66
C LEU A 385 45.47 -6.56 47.16
N LEU A 386 45.23 -7.84 46.85
CA LEU A 386 46.24 -8.77 46.33
C LEU A 386 46.90 -8.25 45.04
N GLN A 387 46.09 -7.79 44.08
CA GLN A 387 46.58 -7.23 42.82
C GLN A 387 47.44 -5.97 43.03
N THR A 388 47.09 -5.14 44.01
CA THR A 388 47.83 -3.91 44.32
C THR A 388 49.21 -4.24 44.90
N PHE A 389 49.27 -5.17 45.85
CA PHE A 389 50.54 -5.65 46.40
C PHE A 389 51.40 -6.35 45.34
N GLN A 390 50.80 -7.11 44.43
CA GLN A 390 51.51 -7.73 43.32
C GLN A 390 52.04 -6.70 42.30
N LYS A 391 51.25 -5.67 41.98
CA LYS A 391 51.62 -4.61 41.02
C LYS A 391 52.77 -3.74 41.53
N TYR A 392 52.75 -3.39 42.82
CA TYR A 392 53.75 -2.53 43.44
C TYR A 392 54.78 -3.31 44.27
N LYS A 393 54.90 -4.63 44.06
CA LYS A 393 55.78 -5.52 44.84
C LYS A 393 57.24 -5.03 44.93
N GLU A 394 57.77 -4.50 43.83
CA GLU A 394 59.16 -4.03 43.76
C GLU A 394 59.39 -2.76 44.61
N LEU A 395 58.36 -1.92 44.76
CA LEU A 395 58.42 -0.74 45.65
C LEU A 395 58.26 -1.16 47.11
N ILE A 396 57.31 -2.06 47.39
CA ILE A 396 56.98 -2.50 48.76
C ILE A 396 58.11 -3.35 49.36
N LYS A 397 58.82 -4.13 48.54
CA LYS A 397 59.98 -4.93 48.97
C LYS A 397 61.14 -4.08 49.49
N HIS A 398 61.22 -2.79 49.10
CA HIS A 398 62.31 -1.94 49.52
C HIS A 398 62.24 -1.64 51.04
N PRO A 399 63.36 -1.71 51.79
CA PRO A 399 63.35 -1.66 53.25
C PRO A 399 62.65 -0.44 53.87
N ASN A 400 62.78 0.74 53.27
CA ASN A 400 62.16 1.97 53.79
C ASN A 400 60.64 1.94 53.63
N THR A 401 60.13 1.59 52.44
CA THR A 401 58.69 1.45 52.17
C THR A 401 58.07 0.29 52.94
N SER A 402 58.78 -0.83 53.04
CA SER A 402 58.38 -2.03 53.79
C SER A 402 58.13 -1.74 55.28
N LYS A 403 58.95 -0.86 55.89
CA LYS A 403 58.78 -0.41 57.27
C LYS A 403 57.58 0.53 57.45
N GLU A 404 57.38 1.46 56.52
CA GLU A 404 56.26 2.42 56.56
C GLU A 404 54.89 1.74 56.34
N LEU A 405 54.85 0.63 55.60
CA LEU A 405 53.65 -0.15 55.26
C LEU A 405 53.45 -1.40 56.15
N LEU A 406 54.04 -1.43 57.35
CA LEU A 406 54.02 -2.64 58.21
C LEU A 406 52.59 -3.13 58.52
N PHE A 407 51.67 -2.22 58.87
CA PHE A 407 50.27 -2.58 59.18
C PHE A 407 49.51 -3.14 57.96
N GLU A 408 49.72 -2.53 56.79
CA GLU A 408 49.11 -2.97 55.54
C GLU A 408 49.65 -4.36 55.12
N ARG A 409 50.94 -4.63 55.37
CA ARG A 409 51.58 -5.93 55.14
C ARG A 409 51.07 -7.01 56.10
N GLU A 410 50.87 -6.69 57.37
CA GLU A 410 50.20 -7.59 58.34
C GLU A 410 48.75 -7.89 57.94
N THR A 411 48.04 -6.89 57.42
CA THR A 411 46.68 -7.07 56.89
C THR A 411 46.67 -8.00 55.69
N LEU A 412 47.61 -7.84 54.75
CA LEU A 412 47.75 -8.76 53.61
C LEU A 412 48.02 -10.20 54.09
N LEU A 413 48.89 -10.37 55.08
CA LEU A 413 49.22 -11.69 55.64
C LEU A 413 47.98 -12.40 56.20
N ALA A 414 47.15 -11.67 56.96
CA ALA A 414 45.90 -12.21 57.51
C ALA A 414 44.94 -12.62 56.38
N ARG A 415 44.79 -11.80 55.33
CA ARG A 415 43.94 -12.13 54.18
C ARG A 415 44.44 -13.32 53.38
N LEU A 416 45.76 -13.48 53.23
CA LEU A 416 46.34 -14.65 52.56
C LEU A 416 46.10 -15.94 53.38
N GLN A 417 46.16 -15.85 54.71
CA GLN A 417 45.78 -16.96 55.59
C GLN A 417 44.30 -17.35 55.42
N ASP A 418 43.41 -16.37 55.39
CA ASP A 418 41.97 -16.61 55.15
C ASP A 418 41.74 -17.27 53.77
N TYR A 419 42.40 -16.79 52.72
CA TYR A 419 42.26 -17.36 51.39
C TYR A 419 42.68 -18.82 51.28
N VAL A 420 43.83 -19.18 51.87
CA VAL A 420 44.29 -20.56 51.87
C VAL A 420 43.32 -21.45 52.66
N LYS A 421 42.77 -20.93 53.76
CA LYS A 421 41.76 -21.65 54.55
C LYS A 421 40.45 -21.85 53.79
N ASP A 422 39.98 -20.84 53.06
CA ASP A 422 38.80 -20.95 52.20
C ASP A 422 39.02 -22.03 51.12
N TYR A 423 40.17 -22.04 50.45
CA TYR A 423 40.50 -23.10 49.48
C TYR A 423 40.57 -24.49 50.12
N GLN A 424 41.09 -24.59 51.35
CA GLN A 424 41.11 -25.84 52.09
C GLN A 424 39.70 -26.35 52.38
N THR A 425 38.81 -25.48 52.87
CA THR A 425 37.40 -25.86 53.13
C THR A 425 36.63 -26.22 51.85
N ASP A 426 36.87 -25.52 50.74
CA ASP A 426 36.28 -25.86 49.44
C ASP A 426 36.77 -27.24 48.95
N PHE A 427 38.05 -27.54 49.12
CA PHE A 427 38.63 -28.84 48.80
C PHE A 427 38.00 -29.96 49.64
N GLU A 428 37.96 -29.81 50.97
CA GLU A 428 37.40 -30.81 51.90
C GLU A 428 35.91 -31.09 51.63
N THR A 429 35.15 -30.08 51.20
CA THR A 429 33.71 -30.23 50.90
C THR A 429 33.46 -30.98 49.58
N ARG A 430 34.37 -30.86 48.61
CA ARG A 430 34.16 -31.30 47.22
C ARG A 430 34.92 -32.55 46.81
N CYS A 431 36.00 -32.91 47.50
CA CYS A 431 36.94 -33.94 47.06
C CYS A 431 36.34 -35.35 46.89
N HIS A 432 35.20 -35.63 47.55
CA HIS A 432 34.54 -36.94 47.55
C HIS A 432 33.31 -37.05 46.62
N GLY A 433 32.87 -35.95 45.98
CA GLY A 433 31.68 -35.95 45.11
C GLY A 433 32.02 -36.11 43.62
N VAL A 434 30.96 -36.25 42.81
CA VAL A 434 31.07 -36.36 41.34
C VAL A 434 31.16 -34.97 40.71
N PRO A 435 32.01 -34.75 39.68
CA PRO A 435 32.12 -33.47 38.98
C PRO A 435 30.79 -32.88 38.51
N GLY A 436 30.47 -31.68 39.00
CA GLY A 436 29.24 -30.95 38.64
C GLY A 436 28.12 -30.99 39.68
N ASP A 437 28.20 -31.91 40.65
CA ASP A 437 27.28 -31.93 41.80
C ASP A 437 27.68 -30.89 42.86
N VAL A 438 26.72 -30.49 43.70
CA VAL A 438 26.94 -29.51 44.78
C VAL A 438 28.07 -29.93 45.73
N SER A 439 28.20 -31.25 45.96
CA SER A 439 29.21 -31.87 46.80
C SER A 439 30.47 -32.33 46.05
N GLY A 440 30.61 -32.01 44.76
CA GLY A 440 31.71 -32.50 43.92
C GLY A 440 32.58 -31.40 43.31
N PRO A 441 33.69 -31.78 42.66
CA PRO A 441 34.58 -30.85 41.98
C PRO A 441 33.87 -30.08 40.86
N LEU A 442 34.38 -28.89 40.54
CA LEU A 442 33.81 -28.08 39.46
C LEU A 442 34.01 -28.78 38.11
N SER A 443 32.94 -28.95 37.33
CA SER A 443 32.97 -29.65 36.05
C SER A 443 33.52 -28.78 34.91
N GLY A 444 34.57 -29.24 34.26
CA GLY A 444 35.16 -28.68 33.06
C GLY A 444 34.56 -29.27 31.79
N LYS A 445 34.46 -28.43 30.74
CA LYS A 445 33.90 -28.84 29.44
C LYS A 445 34.77 -29.93 28.81
N ASN A 446 34.16 -31.05 28.42
CA ASN A 446 34.82 -32.18 27.72
C ASN A 446 35.97 -32.84 28.51
N LEU A 447 35.95 -32.77 29.84
CA LEU A 447 36.86 -33.53 30.70
C LEU A 447 36.17 -34.81 31.16
N SER A 448 36.92 -35.91 31.20
CA SER A 448 36.49 -37.08 31.97
C SER A 448 36.57 -36.76 33.46
N GLU A 449 35.86 -37.52 34.27
CA GLU A 449 35.80 -37.33 35.72
C GLU A 449 37.20 -37.26 36.37
N VAL A 450 38.07 -38.20 36.04
CA VAL A 450 39.44 -38.26 36.57
C VAL A 450 40.27 -37.04 36.17
N VAL A 451 40.22 -36.66 34.90
CA VAL A 451 40.98 -35.51 34.39
C VAL A 451 40.43 -34.21 34.99
N ASN A 452 39.12 -34.13 35.20
CA ASN A 452 38.49 -32.99 35.84
C ASN A 452 38.99 -32.79 37.28
N ASN A 453 39.03 -33.87 38.05
CA ASN A 453 39.46 -33.85 39.46
C ASN A 453 40.94 -33.41 39.56
N ILE A 454 41.81 -33.94 38.70
CA ILE A 454 43.22 -33.56 38.63
C ILE A 454 43.39 -32.08 38.25
N VAL A 455 42.67 -31.60 37.23
CA VAL A 455 42.76 -30.20 36.80
C VAL A 455 42.26 -29.25 37.88
N TRP A 456 41.16 -29.58 38.56
CA TRP A 456 40.62 -28.78 39.66
C TRP A 456 41.63 -28.65 40.80
N VAL A 457 42.27 -29.75 41.20
CA VAL A 457 43.28 -29.74 42.27
C VAL A 457 44.55 -28.99 41.88
N ARG A 458 45.04 -29.13 40.64
CA ARG A 458 46.17 -28.30 40.16
C ARG A 458 45.87 -26.81 40.16
N GLN A 459 44.63 -26.42 39.90
CA GLN A 459 44.22 -25.01 40.01
C GLN A 459 44.28 -24.51 41.45
N LEU A 460 43.89 -25.32 42.42
CA LEU A 460 44.03 -25.00 43.84
C LEU A 460 45.51 -24.95 44.24
N GLU A 461 46.32 -25.90 43.77
CA GLU A 461 47.77 -25.93 44.03
C GLU A 461 48.45 -24.64 43.55
N MET A 462 48.19 -24.23 42.30
CA MET A 462 48.74 -22.97 41.75
C MET A 462 48.33 -21.74 42.56
N LYS A 463 47.06 -21.66 43.00
CA LYS A 463 46.58 -20.51 43.80
C LYS A 463 47.27 -20.43 45.17
N VAL A 464 47.50 -21.58 45.81
CA VAL A 464 48.19 -21.66 47.11
C VAL A 464 49.68 -21.35 46.93
N ASP A 465 50.31 -21.88 45.89
CA ASP A 465 51.72 -21.60 45.56
C ASP A 465 51.95 -20.11 45.22
N ASP A 466 51.07 -19.48 44.45
CA ASP A 466 51.13 -18.04 44.17
C ASP A 466 50.99 -17.19 45.45
N ALA A 467 50.12 -17.60 46.37
CA ALA A 467 49.96 -16.94 47.67
C ALA A 467 51.24 -17.07 48.53
N ILE A 468 51.87 -18.25 48.53
CA ILE A 468 53.16 -18.50 49.19
C ILE A 468 54.25 -17.60 48.61
N LYS A 469 54.41 -17.60 47.28
CA LYS A 469 55.43 -16.79 46.58
C LYS A 469 55.27 -15.29 46.82
N LEU A 470 54.02 -14.79 46.82
CA LEU A 470 53.76 -13.38 47.13
C LEU A 470 54.09 -13.06 48.59
N ALA A 471 53.69 -13.92 49.53
CA ALA A 471 53.98 -13.74 50.94
C ALA A 471 55.49 -13.80 51.23
N GLU A 472 56.22 -14.73 50.60
CA GLU A 472 57.67 -14.86 50.75
C GLU A 472 58.39 -13.60 50.24
N ALA A 473 57.95 -13.06 49.09
CA ALA A 473 58.56 -11.87 48.51
C ALA A 473 58.32 -10.59 49.32
N LEU A 474 57.21 -10.50 50.07
CA LEU A 474 56.75 -9.26 50.70
C LEU A 474 56.66 -9.29 52.22
N LEU A 475 56.62 -10.46 52.86
CA LEU A 475 56.19 -10.64 54.26
C LEU A 475 57.13 -11.55 55.09
N SER A 476 58.27 -11.99 54.53
CA SER A 476 59.17 -12.98 55.16
C SER A 476 59.71 -12.57 56.53
N ASP A 477 59.84 -11.26 56.78
CA ASP A 477 60.28 -10.63 58.03
C ASP A 477 59.19 -10.55 59.12
N LEU A 478 57.92 -10.79 58.78
CA LEU A 478 56.82 -10.73 59.75
C LEU A 478 56.72 -12.02 60.57
N SER A 479 56.39 -11.89 61.86
CA SER A 479 56.29 -13.03 62.79
C SER A 479 55.21 -14.05 62.41
N GLY A 480 54.11 -13.61 61.79
CA GLY A 480 53.02 -14.48 61.35
C GLY A 480 53.30 -15.30 60.08
N PHE A 481 54.36 -14.99 59.34
CA PHE A 481 54.64 -15.60 58.03
C PHE A 481 54.94 -17.10 58.14
N GLN A 482 55.70 -17.51 59.16
CA GLN A 482 56.06 -18.92 59.37
C GLN A 482 54.83 -19.80 59.65
N THR A 483 53.82 -19.24 60.33
CA THR A 483 52.55 -19.94 60.57
C THR A 483 51.76 -20.13 59.28
N PHE A 484 51.67 -19.08 58.45
CA PHE A 484 51.04 -19.14 57.13
C PHE A 484 51.74 -20.15 56.20
N LEU A 485 53.07 -20.10 56.14
CA LEU A 485 53.87 -20.97 55.29
C LEU A 485 53.65 -22.45 55.67
N ARG A 486 53.59 -22.76 56.97
CA ARG A 486 53.32 -24.12 57.44
C ARG A 486 51.92 -24.60 57.06
N SER A 487 50.88 -23.78 57.25
CA SER A 487 49.50 -24.17 56.92
C SER A 487 49.31 -24.33 55.40
N ALA A 488 49.81 -23.39 54.62
CA ALA A 488 49.74 -23.43 53.16
C ALA A 488 50.56 -24.59 52.58
N GLY A 489 51.75 -24.85 53.13
CA GLY A 489 52.58 -25.99 52.76
C GLY A 489 51.89 -27.33 53.04
N SER A 490 51.28 -27.50 54.22
CA SER A 490 50.53 -28.73 54.54
C SER A 490 49.32 -28.97 53.63
N PHE A 491 48.61 -27.90 53.24
CA PHE A 491 47.50 -28.02 52.32
C PHE A 491 47.97 -28.37 50.90
N LEU A 492 49.08 -27.78 50.44
CA LEU A 492 49.69 -28.09 49.15
C LEU A 492 50.10 -29.57 49.06
N GLU A 493 50.66 -30.14 50.14
CA GLU A 493 50.94 -31.58 50.23
C GLU A 493 49.66 -32.44 50.12
N GLN A 494 48.57 -32.05 50.77
CA GLN A 494 47.29 -32.76 50.65
C GLN A 494 46.74 -32.77 49.22
N LEU A 495 46.83 -31.63 48.53
CA LEU A 495 46.42 -31.51 47.12
C LEU A 495 47.24 -32.44 46.23
N LYS A 496 48.57 -32.51 46.42
CA LYS A 496 49.45 -33.41 45.67
C LYS A 496 49.13 -34.88 45.89
N VAL A 497 48.79 -35.27 47.12
CA VAL A 497 48.39 -36.66 47.43
C VAL A 497 47.09 -37.02 46.70
N TYR A 498 46.08 -36.15 46.75
CA TYR A 498 44.81 -36.39 46.05
C TYR A 498 44.99 -36.52 44.54
N GLU A 499 45.83 -35.66 43.93
CA GLU A 499 46.13 -35.75 42.49
C GLU A 499 46.71 -37.13 42.13
N GLN A 500 47.65 -37.65 42.93
CA GLN A 500 48.25 -38.96 42.71
C GLN A 500 47.23 -40.09 42.87
N GLU A 501 46.40 -40.05 43.91
CA GLU A 501 45.35 -41.05 44.15
C GLU A 501 44.35 -41.15 42.98
N GLN A 502 43.90 -40.01 42.43
CA GLN A 502 42.98 -39.99 41.29
C GLN A 502 43.59 -40.66 40.05
N PHE A 503 44.87 -40.43 39.78
CA PHE A 503 45.57 -41.05 38.66
C PHE A 503 45.77 -42.56 38.88
N ASP A 504 46.16 -42.96 40.08
CA ASP A 504 46.42 -44.36 40.42
C ASP A 504 45.14 -45.21 40.37
N ASP A 505 44.02 -44.69 40.86
CA ASP A 505 42.72 -45.36 40.80
C ASP A 505 42.22 -45.52 39.36
N TRP A 506 42.36 -44.47 38.53
CA TRP A 506 42.07 -44.56 37.10
C TRP A 506 42.93 -45.64 36.42
N SER A 507 44.23 -45.63 36.68
CA SER A 507 45.18 -46.58 36.10
C SER A 507 44.81 -48.03 36.46
N ARG A 508 44.46 -48.28 37.74
CA ARG A 508 44.03 -49.59 38.21
C ARG A 508 42.72 -50.04 37.54
N ASN A 509 41.74 -49.14 37.45
CA ASN A 509 40.44 -49.43 36.85
C ASN A 509 40.56 -49.78 35.35
N ILE A 510 41.24 -48.95 34.56
CA ILE A 510 41.41 -49.20 33.12
C ILE A 510 42.21 -50.48 32.86
N GLN A 511 43.26 -50.76 33.64
CA GLN A 511 44.00 -52.02 33.49
C GLN A 511 43.12 -53.26 33.76
N SER A 512 42.19 -53.17 34.71
CA SER A 512 41.22 -54.23 34.98
C SER A 512 40.23 -54.40 33.81
N GLU A 513 39.71 -53.30 33.24
CA GLU A 513 38.77 -53.34 32.11
C GLU A 513 39.43 -53.86 30.83
N VAL A 514 40.68 -53.47 30.55
CA VAL A 514 41.47 -53.96 29.40
C VAL A 514 41.73 -55.47 29.48
N SER A 515 41.84 -56.01 30.70
CA SER A 515 42.06 -57.44 30.91
C SER A 515 40.78 -58.29 30.72
N ASN A 516 39.60 -57.65 30.66
CA ASN A 516 38.32 -58.33 30.46
C ASN A 516 37.90 -58.28 28.96
N PRO A 517 37.83 -59.42 28.25
CA PRO A 517 37.46 -59.44 26.83
C PRO A 517 36.01 -59.04 26.54
N LYS A 518 35.13 -58.97 27.55
CA LYS A 518 33.73 -58.53 27.41
C LYS A 518 33.51 -57.03 27.65
N SER A 519 34.54 -56.29 28.09
CA SER A 519 34.41 -54.85 28.43
C SER A 519 34.29 -53.92 27.22
N GLY A 520 34.54 -54.44 26.00
CA GLY A 520 34.50 -53.65 24.77
C GLY A 520 35.71 -52.74 24.55
N LEU A 521 36.73 -52.78 25.43
CA LEU A 521 37.99 -52.04 25.28
C LEU A 521 39.04 -52.78 24.43
N CYS A 522 38.82 -54.05 24.11
CA CYS A 522 39.67 -54.82 23.21
C CYS A 522 39.03 -54.86 21.82
N ILE A 523 39.63 -54.19 20.84
CA ILE A 523 39.25 -54.32 19.44
C ILE A 523 39.70 -55.71 18.99
N GLN A 524 38.75 -56.62 18.79
CA GLN A 524 39.04 -57.92 18.20
C GLN A 524 39.30 -57.72 16.70
N ALA A 525 40.57 -57.78 16.32
CA ALA A 525 41.12 -57.79 14.97
C ALA A 525 40.23 -58.48 13.91
N ASN A 526 39.71 -59.68 14.23
CA ASN A 526 38.94 -60.53 13.33
C ASN A 526 37.41 -60.30 13.35
N SER A 527 36.89 -59.32 14.09
CA SER A 527 35.43 -59.08 14.17
C SER A 527 34.92 -58.24 13.00
N PRO A 528 33.65 -58.44 12.56
CA PRO A 528 33.04 -57.59 11.55
C PRO A 528 32.98 -56.13 12.01
N VAL A 529 33.18 -55.21 11.07
CA VAL A 529 33.12 -53.78 11.36
C VAL A 529 31.69 -53.27 11.60
N MET A 530 30.71 -53.85 10.91
CA MET A 530 29.28 -53.48 10.97
C MET A 530 28.39 -54.72 11.00
N GLU A 531 27.33 -54.65 11.80
CA GLU A 531 26.30 -55.69 11.89
C GLU A 531 24.91 -55.06 11.74
N LEU A 532 24.15 -55.53 10.75
CA LEU A 532 22.71 -55.30 10.68
C LEU A 532 22.03 -56.24 11.67
N ASP A 533 21.40 -55.68 12.69
CA ASP A 533 20.52 -56.44 13.57
C ASP A 533 19.25 -56.81 12.80
N HIS A 534 19.04 -58.09 12.55
CA HIS A 534 17.89 -58.57 11.80
C HIS A 534 16.57 -58.48 12.59
N VAL A 535 16.61 -58.25 13.91
CA VAL A 535 15.42 -58.10 14.75
C VAL A 535 14.88 -56.67 14.70
N PHE A 536 15.76 -55.67 14.73
CA PHE A 536 15.38 -54.26 14.78
C PHE A 536 15.65 -53.48 13.48
N GLY A 537 16.32 -54.10 12.51
CA GLY A 537 16.73 -53.44 11.27
C GLY A 537 17.79 -52.36 11.45
N THR A 538 18.45 -52.30 12.62
CA THR A 538 19.42 -51.26 12.98
C THR A 538 20.84 -51.65 12.61
N LEU A 539 21.63 -50.68 12.16
CA LEU A 539 23.05 -50.85 11.89
C LEU A 539 23.85 -50.56 13.17
N ASN A 540 24.55 -51.58 13.68
CA ASN A 540 25.42 -51.50 14.85
C ASN A 540 26.90 -51.63 14.45
N ILE A 541 27.78 -50.91 15.15
CA ILE A 541 29.23 -50.92 14.90
C ILE A 541 29.94 -51.47 16.11
N LEU A 542 30.86 -52.41 15.89
CA LEU A 542 31.65 -53.06 16.91
C LEU A 542 32.85 -52.18 17.34
N TYR A 543 32.57 -50.94 17.74
CA TYR A 543 33.53 -49.99 18.31
C TYR A 543 32.89 -49.26 19.51
N SER A 544 33.28 -49.66 20.73
CA SER A 544 32.72 -49.14 21.98
C SER A 544 32.95 -47.63 22.13
N ASP A 545 31.96 -46.90 22.65
CA ASP A 545 32.11 -45.47 22.99
C ASP A 545 33.14 -45.25 24.10
N ARG A 546 33.35 -46.24 24.99
CA ARG A 546 34.36 -46.18 26.06
C ARG A 546 35.78 -46.02 25.51
N LEU A 547 36.08 -46.57 24.32
CA LEU A 547 37.37 -46.39 23.64
C LEU A 547 37.63 -44.93 23.26
N VAL A 548 36.59 -44.18 22.89
CA VAL A 548 36.71 -42.75 22.56
C VAL A 548 37.04 -41.95 23.83
N THR A 549 36.39 -42.28 24.94
CA THR A 549 36.67 -41.65 26.24
C THR A 549 38.09 -41.98 26.71
N LEU A 550 38.53 -43.23 26.59
CA LEU A 550 39.89 -43.66 26.95
C LEU A 550 40.97 -42.93 26.13
N LEU A 551 40.75 -42.74 24.82
CA LEU A 551 41.68 -41.96 23.96
C LEU A 551 41.83 -40.52 24.45
N ARG A 552 40.75 -39.91 24.93
CA ARG A 552 40.78 -38.54 25.50
C ARG A 552 41.51 -38.53 26.84
N GLU A 553 41.18 -39.45 27.73
CA GLU A 553 41.82 -39.61 29.05
C GLU A 553 43.34 -39.77 28.89
N VAL A 554 43.81 -40.71 28.06
CA VAL A 554 45.24 -40.96 27.82
C VAL A 554 45.94 -39.72 27.26
N ARG A 555 45.33 -39.03 26.29
CA ARG A 555 45.91 -37.80 25.72
C ARG A 555 46.00 -36.69 26.77
N GLN A 556 44.94 -36.49 27.55
CA GLN A 556 44.87 -35.43 28.56
C GLN A 556 45.84 -35.70 29.71
N LEU A 557 45.89 -36.92 30.24
CA LEU A 557 46.80 -37.30 31.32
C LEU A 557 48.27 -37.25 30.88
N SER A 558 48.57 -37.68 29.65
CA SER A 558 49.93 -37.53 29.10
C SER A 558 50.33 -36.06 28.93
N ALA A 559 49.42 -35.18 28.49
CA ALA A 559 49.67 -33.74 28.39
C ALA A 559 49.85 -33.08 29.77
N LEU A 560 49.23 -33.63 30.81
CA LEU A 560 49.43 -33.22 32.20
C LEU A 560 50.74 -33.74 32.81
N GLY A 561 51.53 -34.53 32.07
CA GLY A 561 52.84 -35.02 32.51
C GLY A 561 52.81 -36.38 33.22
N PHE A 562 51.68 -37.08 33.25
CA PHE A 562 51.60 -38.42 33.84
C PHE A 562 52.17 -39.49 32.91
N VAL A 563 52.85 -40.49 33.49
CA VAL A 563 53.40 -41.64 32.77
C VAL A 563 52.31 -42.71 32.61
N ILE A 564 51.79 -42.87 31.40
CA ILE A 564 50.71 -43.82 31.11
C ILE A 564 51.27 -45.27 31.09
N PRO A 565 50.64 -46.24 31.78
CA PRO A 565 51.04 -47.64 31.74
C PRO A 565 51.05 -48.22 30.30
N ALA A 566 52.08 -49.00 29.97
CA ALA A 566 52.30 -49.51 28.60
C ALA A 566 51.11 -50.33 28.04
N LYS A 567 50.39 -51.08 28.88
CA LYS A 567 49.19 -51.83 28.47
C LYS A 567 48.05 -50.92 28.00
N ILE A 568 47.80 -49.83 28.73
CA ILE A 568 46.78 -48.84 28.37
C ILE A 568 47.20 -48.10 27.10
N GLN A 569 48.47 -47.70 27.02
CA GLN A 569 49.02 -47.01 25.86
C GLN A 569 48.91 -47.86 24.58
N HIS A 570 49.13 -49.17 24.67
CA HIS A 570 49.00 -50.07 23.52
C HIS A 570 47.54 -50.14 23.00
N VAL A 571 46.57 -50.23 23.91
CA VAL A 571 45.14 -50.23 23.55
C VAL A 571 44.74 -48.89 22.95
N ALA A 572 45.15 -47.78 23.54
CA ALA A 572 44.91 -46.44 23.02
C ALA A 572 45.50 -46.26 21.62
N ASN A 573 46.76 -46.64 21.40
CA ASN A 573 47.40 -46.55 20.07
C ASN A 573 46.65 -47.41 19.02
N THR A 574 46.16 -48.58 19.42
CA THR A 574 45.39 -49.47 18.53
C THR A 574 44.01 -48.88 18.20
N ALA A 575 43.30 -48.35 19.20
CA ALA A 575 42.03 -47.67 19.00
C ALA A 575 42.16 -46.40 18.15
N GLN A 576 43.25 -45.65 18.33
CA GLN A 576 43.52 -44.43 17.57
C GLN A 576 43.62 -44.70 16.07
N LYS A 577 44.26 -45.81 15.65
CA LYS A 577 44.41 -46.20 14.24
C LYS A 577 43.08 -46.30 13.49
N PHE A 578 42.02 -46.72 14.19
CA PHE A 578 40.70 -46.99 13.62
C PHE A 578 39.62 -45.98 14.03
N SER A 579 39.95 -45.04 14.92
CA SER A 579 39.01 -44.06 15.47
C SER A 579 38.32 -43.21 14.40
N LYS A 580 39.07 -42.76 13.37
CA LYS A 580 38.53 -41.97 12.26
C LYS A 580 37.52 -42.78 11.45
N GLN A 581 37.87 -44.01 11.10
CA GLN A 581 37.01 -44.93 10.36
C GLN A 581 35.75 -45.26 11.17
N ALA A 582 35.89 -45.54 12.47
CA ALA A 582 34.77 -45.83 13.37
C ALA A 582 33.78 -44.66 13.48
N VAL A 583 34.25 -43.41 13.53
CA VAL A 583 33.39 -42.22 13.55
C VAL A 583 32.58 -42.10 12.26
N ILE A 584 33.22 -42.27 11.09
CA ILE A 584 32.54 -42.19 9.79
C ILE A 584 31.49 -43.30 9.68
N LEU A 585 31.85 -44.51 10.07
CA LEU A 585 30.93 -45.64 10.13
C LEU A 585 29.73 -45.33 11.04
N LYS A 586 29.96 -44.74 12.23
CA LYS A 586 28.89 -44.35 13.17
C LYS A 586 27.94 -43.31 12.56
N GLN A 587 28.47 -42.36 11.81
CA GLN A 587 27.65 -41.39 11.07
C GLN A 587 26.78 -42.06 10.01
N VAL A 588 27.36 -43.00 9.25
CA VAL A 588 26.62 -43.77 8.22
C VAL A 588 25.55 -44.66 8.86
N ALA A 589 25.86 -45.32 9.98
CA ALA A 589 24.90 -46.11 10.75
C ALA A 589 23.75 -45.27 11.27
N HIS A 590 24.07 -44.13 11.90
CA HIS A 590 23.06 -43.20 12.37
C HIS A 590 22.19 -42.67 11.22
N PHE A 591 22.81 -42.33 10.07
CA PHE A 591 22.07 -41.92 8.88
C PHE A 591 21.07 -43.00 8.45
N TYR A 592 21.51 -44.26 8.30
CA TYR A 592 20.62 -45.36 7.91
C TYR A 592 19.49 -45.59 8.93
N ASN A 593 19.80 -45.56 10.22
CA ASN A 593 18.82 -45.77 11.29
C ASN A 593 17.79 -44.62 11.39
N SER A 594 18.09 -43.43 10.85
CA SER A 594 17.23 -42.24 10.94
C SER A 594 16.60 -41.82 9.62
N ILE A 595 17.10 -42.28 8.46
CA ILE A 595 16.63 -41.81 7.16
C ILE A 595 15.16 -42.20 6.91
N ASP A 596 14.69 -43.36 7.39
CA ASP A 596 13.29 -43.77 7.24
C ASP A 596 12.32 -42.80 7.94
N GLN A 597 12.69 -42.29 9.12
CA GLN A 597 11.91 -41.24 9.82
C GLN A 597 11.92 -39.93 9.05
N GLN A 598 12.94 -39.71 8.21
CA GLN A 598 13.02 -38.55 7.34
C GLN A 598 12.34 -38.79 5.98
N MET A 599 11.97 -39.99 5.58
CA MET A 599 11.30 -40.19 4.30
C MET A 599 9.81 -39.90 4.42
N ILE A 600 9.26 -39.09 3.50
CA ILE A 600 7.82 -38.88 3.42
C ILE A 600 7.18 -40.19 2.90
N GLU A 601 6.16 -40.70 3.60
CA GLU A 601 5.55 -42.01 3.31
C GLU A 601 5.13 -42.16 1.84
N SER A 602 4.48 -41.15 1.27
CA SER A 602 4.03 -41.16 -0.13
C SER A 602 5.17 -41.10 -1.15
N GLN A 603 6.39 -40.77 -0.73
CA GLN A 603 7.60 -40.71 -1.56
C GLN A 603 8.55 -41.90 -1.33
N LYS A 604 8.31 -42.76 -0.33
CA LYS A 604 9.15 -43.93 -0.03
C LYS A 604 9.40 -44.83 -1.26
N PRO A 605 8.40 -45.14 -2.12
CA PRO A 605 8.64 -45.96 -3.31
C PRO A 605 9.67 -45.36 -4.28
N MET A 606 9.77 -44.03 -4.36
CA MET A 606 10.69 -43.32 -5.25
C MET A 606 12.16 -43.42 -4.80
N MET A 607 12.40 -43.72 -3.52
CA MET A 607 13.74 -43.87 -2.92
C MET A 607 14.11 -45.33 -2.66
N LEU A 608 13.17 -46.26 -2.87
CA LEU A 608 13.34 -47.69 -2.57
C LEU A 608 14.54 -48.29 -3.31
N GLN A 609 14.75 -47.93 -4.58
CA GLN A 609 15.88 -48.45 -5.36
C GLN A 609 17.24 -48.01 -4.77
N SER A 610 17.33 -46.76 -4.29
CA SER A 610 18.55 -46.22 -3.65
C SER A 610 18.76 -46.79 -2.25
N ALA A 611 17.69 -47.03 -1.48
CA ALA A 611 17.75 -47.71 -0.19
C ALA A 611 18.20 -49.18 -0.33
N LEU A 612 17.65 -49.91 -1.32
CA LEU A 612 18.08 -51.27 -1.62
C LEU A 612 19.53 -51.33 -2.11
N ALA A 613 19.99 -50.35 -2.91
CA ALA A 613 21.39 -50.25 -3.31
C ALA A 613 22.32 -50.03 -2.10
N PHE A 614 21.89 -49.24 -1.12
CA PHE A 614 22.62 -49.05 0.14
C PHE A 614 22.68 -50.35 0.95
N GLU A 615 21.56 -51.05 1.13
CA GLU A 615 21.52 -52.36 1.81
C GLU A 615 22.35 -53.43 1.09
N GLN A 616 22.38 -53.43 -0.25
CA GLN A 616 23.19 -54.37 -1.03
C GLN A 616 24.69 -54.20 -0.73
N ILE A 617 25.18 -52.98 -0.55
CA ILE A 617 26.59 -52.74 -0.17
C ILE A 617 26.90 -53.40 1.19
N ILE A 618 25.96 -53.34 2.14
CA ILE A 618 26.10 -53.97 3.45
C ILE A 618 25.96 -55.51 3.36
N LYS A 619 25.01 -56.03 2.57
CA LYS A 619 24.75 -57.48 2.44
C LYS A 619 25.81 -58.21 1.60
N HIS A 620 26.35 -57.59 0.55
CA HIS A 620 27.43 -58.14 -0.26
C HIS A 620 28.76 -58.25 0.52
N SER A 621 28.88 -57.60 1.68
CA SER A 621 29.98 -57.83 2.62
C SER A 621 29.81 -59.14 3.42
N LYS A 622 28.62 -59.76 3.40
CA LYS A 622 28.25 -60.90 4.27
C LYS A 622 28.06 -62.26 3.58
N SER A 623 27.98 -62.41 2.25
CA SER A 623 27.93 -63.75 1.60
C SER A 623 28.08 -63.72 0.08
N GLY A 624 29.07 -64.45 -0.43
CA GLY A 624 29.11 -64.96 -1.81
C GLY A 624 29.84 -66.32 -1.83
N PRO A 625 29.34 -67.34 -2.55
CA PRO A 625 30.05 -68.61 -2.74
C PRO A 625 31.23 -68.36 -3.70
N GLY A 626 32.32 -67.83 -3.15
CA GLY A 626 33.48 -67.37 -3.91
C GLY A 626 34.26 -66.30 -3.14
N GLY A 627 34.98 -66.75 -2.11
CA GLY A 627 35.92 -66.02 -1.24
C GLY A 627 36.28 -64.56 -1.58
N LYS A 628 35.51 -63.61 -1.04
CA LYS A 628 36.05 -62.31 -0.61
C LYS A 628 35.69 -62.11 0.86
N ALA A 629 36.71 -61.85 1.68
CA ALA A 629 36.67 -61.88 3.14
C ALA A 629 35.69 -60.84 3.73
N GLN A 630 35.11 -61.19 4.88
CA GLN A 630 34.40 -60.28 5.77
C GLN A 630 35.30 -59.08 6.10
N ILE A 631 34.78 -57.85 6.03
CA ILE A 631 35.56 -56.65 6.28
C ILE A 631 35.82 -56.53 7.79
N THR A 632 37.07 -56.70 8.19
CA THR A 632 37.54 -56.64 9.57
C THR A 632 38.39 -55.40 9.82
N TRP A 633 38.73 -55.14 11.09
CA TRP A 633 39.59 -54.01 11.48
C TRP A 633 41.05 -54.21 11.03
N ASP A 634 41.47 -55.43 10.67
CA ASP A 634 42.86 -55.74 10.32
C ASP A 634 43.35 -55.16 8.98
N ASN A 635 42.43 -54.80 8.06
CA ASN A 635 42.80 -54.28 6.74
C ASN A 635 42.30 -52.83 6.52
N PRO A 636 43.10 -51.80 6.87
CA PRO A 636 42.66 -50.40 6.80
C PRO A 636 42.37 -49.92 5.37
N ARG A 637 42.99 -50.50 4.34
CA ARG A 637 42.78 -50.10 2.93
C ARG A 637 41.44 -50.58 2.39
N GLU A 638 41.07 -51.83 2.70
CA GLU A 638 39.78 -52.38 2.31
C GLU A 638 38.63 -51.73 3.09
N LEU A 639 38.86 -51.43 4.37
CA LEU A 639 37.93 -50.68 5.21
C LEU A 639 37.64 -49.27 4.65
N GLU A 640 38.67 -48.53 4.23
CA GLU A 640 38.49 -47.19 3.65
C GLU A 640 37.70 -47.24 2.33
N ALA A 641 38.02 -48.19 1.45
CA ALA A 641 37.29 -48.37 0.19
C ALA A 641 35.81 -48.75 0.41
N TYR A 642 35.53 -49.53 1.44
CA TYR A 642 34.17 -49.88 1.85
C TYR A 642 33.42 -48.67 2.43
N ILE A 643 34.07 -47.89 3.30
CA ILE A 643 33.51 -46.64 3.85
C ILE A 643 33.14 -45.67 2.72
N GLN A 644 34.02 -45.47 1.73
CA GLN A 644 33.73 -44.59 0.59
C GLN A 644 32.50 -45.04 -0.21
N LYS A 645 32.35 -46.35 -0.46
CA LYS A 645 31.16 -46.89 -1.15
C LYS A 645 29.88 -46.67 -0.35
N LEU A 646 29.94 -46.90 0.97
CA LEU A 646 28.81 -46.67 1.87
C LEU A 646 28.43 -45.19 1.95
N GLN A 647 29.42 -44.29 2.08
CA GLN A 647 29.18 -42.85 2.11
C GLN A 647 28.56 -42.36 0.80
N ALA A 648 29.09 -42.78 -0.36
CA ALA A 648 28.52 -42.41 -1.65
C ALA A 648 27.06 -42.85 -1.81
N ALA A 649 26.72 -44.06 -1.33
CA ALA A 649 25.34 -44.54 -1.34
C ALA A 649 24.43 -43.77 -0.36
N ALA A 650 24.92 -43.46 0.85
CA ALA A 650 24.21 -42.62 1.81
C ALA A 650 23.95 -41.20 1.28
N GLU A 651 24.96 -40.57 0.68
CA GLU A 651 24.85 -39.24 0.08
C GLU A 651 23.87 -39.22 -1.08
N ARG A 652 23.87 -40.23 -1.94
CA ARG A 652 22.88 -40.38 -3.01
C ARG A 652 21.45 -40.46 -2.44
N LEU A 653 21.23 -41.31 -1.44
CA LEU A 653 19.91 -41.44 -0.81
C LEU A 653 19.47 -40.13 -0.12
N SER A 654 20.41 -39.46 0.55
CA SER A 654 20.18 -38.18 1.24
C SER A 654 19.81 -37.07 0.26
N THR A 655 20.53 -36.97 -0.86
CA THR A 655 20.28 -35.95 -1.90
C THR A 655 18.94 -36.18 -2.60
N GLU A 656 18.60 -37.43 -2.92
CA GLU A 656 17.27 -37.80 -3.43
C GLU A 656 16.16 -37.43 -2.42
N ASN A 657 16.29 -37.79 -1.14
CA ASN A 657 15.31 -37.44 -0.10
C ASN A 657 15.14 -35.92 0.07
N ARG A 658 16.24 -35.17 0.16
CA ARG A 658 16.20 -33.70 0.29
C ARG A 658 15.49 -33.05 -0.90
N LYS A 659 15.74 -33.55 -2.10
CA LYS A 659 15.11 -33.07 -3.33
C LYS A 659 13.61 -33.37 -3.37
N LEU A 660 13.21 -34.59 -3.02
CA LEU A 660 11.80 -34.98 -2.96
C LEU A 660 11.03 -34.22 -1.88
N ARG A 661 11.64 -34.00 -0.71
CA ARG A 661 11.10 -33.12 0.34
C ARG A 661 10.89 -31.69 -0.16
N LYS A 662 11.86 -31.12 -0.87
CA LYS A 662 11.72 -29.77 -1.46
C LYS A 662 10.54 -29.69 -2.42
N TRP A 663 10.41 -30.66 -3.33
CA TRP A 663 9.26 -30.74 -4.22
C TRP A 663 7.94 -30.91 -3.46
N HIS A 664 7.93 -31.70 -2.39
CA HIS A 664 6.78 -31.83 -1.51
C HIS A 664 6.36 -30.50 -0.90
N THR A 665 7.30 -29.74 -0.33
CA THR A 665 7.04 -28.41 0.24
C THR A 665 6.51 -27.44 -0.80
N ASN A 666 7.10 -27.39 -2.01
CA ASN A 666 6.62 -26.54 -3.09
C ASN A 666 5.16 -26.88 -3.47
N PHE A 667 4.80 -28.16 -3.47
CA PHE A 667 3.44 -28.59 -3.78
C PHE A 667 2.47 -28.25 -2.64
N ILE A 668 2.91 -28.33 -1.36
CA ILE A 668 2.13 -27.85 -0.20
C ILE A 668 1.75 -26.38 -0.43
N GLU A 669 2.75 -25.53 -0.68
CA GLU A 669 2.54 -24.10 -0.88
C GLU A 669 1.57 -23.83 -2.02
N LYS A 670 1.70 -24.57 -3.13
CA LYS A 670 0.82 -24.40 -4.28
C LYS A 670 -0.62 -24.82 -3.99
N VAL A 671 -0.83 -25.95 -3.33
CA VAL A 671 -2.18 -26.42 -2.98
C VAL A 671 -2.86 -25.52 -1.95
N ILE A 672 -2.12 -25.01 -0.96
CA ILE A 672 -2.64 -24.00 -0.01
C ILE A 672 -3.04 -22.71 -0.74
N SER A 673 -2.22 -22.26 -1.70
CA SER A 673 -2.58 -21.10 -2.53
C SER A 673 -3.87 -21.34 -3.31
N LEU A 674 -4.03 -22.51 -3.94
CA LEU A 674 -5.24 -22.89 -4.68
C LEU A 674 -6.49 -22.90 -3.78
N MET A 675 -6.37 -23.33 -2.52
CA MET A 675 -7.49 -23.35 -1.57
C MET A 675 -8.09 -21.96 -1.30
N ASN A 676 -7.37 -20.86 -1.60
CA ASN A 676 -7.85 -19.49 -1.44
C ASN A 676 -8.29 -18.82 -2.77
N ILE A 677 -8.27 -19.55 -3.88
CA ILE A 677 -8.61 -19.02 -5.20
C ILE A 677 -10.05 -19.38 -5.54
N ASP A 678 -10.84 -18.35 -5.85
CA ASP A 678 -12.24 -18.50 -6.26
C ASP A 678 -12.37 -19.32 -7.55
N LEU A 679 -13.13 -20.41 -7.47
CA LEU A 679 -13.32 -21.38 -8.55
C LEU A 679 -14.21 -20.85 -9.71
N LEU A 680 -15.03 -19.81 -9.47
CA LEU A 680 -15.87 -19.15 -10.48
C LEU A 680 -15.11 -18.05 -11.19
N ARG A 681 -14.56 -17.10 -10.44
CA ARG A 681 -13.96 -15.87 -10.97
C ARG A 681 -12.55 -16.08 -11.53
N GLN A 682 -11.78 -17.01 -10.96
CA GLN A 682 -10.36 -17.17 -11.25
C GLN A 682 -10.00 -18.59 -11.75
N GLN A 683 -10.84 -19.17 -12.62
CA GLN A 683 -10.61 -20.50 -13.22
C GLN A 683 -9.23 -20.66 -13.88
N GLN A 684 -8.71 -19.60 -14.51
CA GLN A 684 -7.39 -19.67 -15.15
C GLN A 684 -6.27 -19.94 -14.14
N ARG A 685 -6.31 -19.30 -12.97
CA ARG A 685 -5.28 -19.51 -11.93
C ARG A 685 -5.31 -20.93 -11.37
N TRP A 686 -6.50 -21.54 -11.29
CA TRP A 686 -6.64 -22.96 -10.97
C TRP A 686 -5.98 -23.86 -12.03
N ARG A 687 -6.17 -23.57 -13.32
CA ARG A 687 -5.53 -24.29 -14.42
C ARG A 687 -4.01 -24.14 -14.39
N ASP A 688 -3.52 -22.91 -14.21
CA ASP A 688 -2.08 -22.61 -14.15
C ASP A 688 -1.45 -23.33 -12.95
N GLY A 689 -2.10 -23.28 -11.78
CA GLY A 689 -1.57 -23.94 -10.59
C GLY A 689 -1.55 -25.46 -10.68
N LEU A 690 -2.56 -26.05 -11.33
CA LEU A 690 -2.57 -27.47 -11.64
C LEU A 690 -1.47 -27.84 -12.66
N GLN A 691 -1.27 -27.01 -13.68
CA GLN A 691 -0.22 -27.22 -14.68
C GLN A 691 1.17 -27.17 -14.04
N GLU A 692 1.42 -26.25 -13.10
CA GLU A 692 2.67 -26.20 -12.34
C GLU A 692 2.94 -27.51 -11.59
N LEU A 693 1.93 -28.07 -10.91
CA LEU A 693 2.06 -29.37 -10.25
C LEU A 693 2.42 -30.48 -11.25
N ARG A 694 1.76 -30.53 -12.41
CA ARG A 694 2.06 -31.50 -13.48
C ARG A 694 3.47 -31.33 -14.03
N THR A 695 3.93 -30.10 -14.25
CA THR A 695 5.30 -29.82 -14.69
C THR A 695 6.33 -30.25 -13.65
N GLY A 696 6.01 -30.15 -12.36
CA GLY A 696 6.87 -30.66 -11.30
C GLY A 696 7.05 -32.18 -11.35
N PHE A 697 5.98 -32.93 -11.62
CA PHE A 697 6.07 -34.37 -11.86
C PHE A 697 6.87 -34.70 -13.14
N ALA A 698 6.61 -34.01 -14.24
CA ALA A 698 7.37 -34.20 -15.49
C ALA A 698 8.87 -33.90 -15.30
N SER A 699 9.21 -32.87 -14.51
CA SER A 699 10.60 -32.57 -14.16
C SER A 699 11.25 -33.72 -13.38
N LEU A 700 10.55 -34.36 -12.45
CA LEU A 700 11.08 -35.51 -11.73
C LEU A 700 11.25 -36.73 -12.64
N GLU A 701 10.34 -36.96 -13.59
CA GLU A 701 10.48 -38.05 -14.56
C GLU A 701 11.73 -37.86 -15.45
N SER A 702 11.99 -36.64 -15.92
CA SER A 702 13.20 -36.31 -16.69
C SER A 702 14.51 -36.54 -15.92
N GLN A 703 14.44 -36.57 -14.58
CA GLN A 703 15.57 -36.75 -13.68
C GLN A 703 15.79 -38.21 -13.28
N GLY A 704 15.05 -39.16 -13.90
CA GLY A 704 15.27 -40.60 -13.75
C GLY A 704 14.37 -41.30 -12.73
N PHE A 705 13.41 -40.60 -12.11
CA PHE A 705 12.40 -41.24 -11.27
C PHE A 705 11.32 -41.90 -12.15
N LYS A 706 10.99 -43.18 -11.90
CA LYS A 706 10.00 -43.90 -12.70
C LYS A 706 8.58 -43.42 -12.37
N SER A 707 7.75 -43.34 -13.41
CA SER A 707 6.34 -42.97 -13.29
C SER A 707 5.55 -43.93 -12.37
N SER A 708 5.91 -45.22 -12.35
CA SER A 708 5.35 -46.24 -11.45
C SER A 708 5.55 -45.90 -9.98
N ASP A 709 6.71 -45.35 -9.64
CA ASP A 709 7.14 -45.13 -8.25
C ASP A 709 6.52 -43.83 -7.71
N MET A 710 6.09 -42.94 -8.60
CA MET A 710 5.37 -41.70 -8.28
C MET A 710 3.88 -41.91 -8.00
N LYS A 711 3.33 -43.10 -8.22
CA LYS A 711 1.89 -43.36 -8.12
C LYS A 711 1.32 -42.98 -6.74
N ALA A 712 1.97 -43.42 -5.67
CA ALA A 712 1.55 -43.10 -4.29
C ALA A 712 1.58 -41.59 -4.01
N TRP A 713 2.56 -40.88 -4.57
CA TRP A 713 2.71 -39.44 -4.39
C TRP A 713 1.70 -38.64 -5.22
N ARG A 714 1.40 -39.07 -6.46
CA ARG A 714 0.32 -38.51 -7.28
C ARG A 714 -1.04 -38.67 -6.60
N GLN A 715 -1.31 -39.86 -6.06
CA GLN A 715 -2.54 -40.12 -5.31
C GLN A 715 -2.64 -39.22 -4.08
N HIS A 716 -1.58 -39.09 -3.29
CA HIS A 716 -1.55 -38.17 -2.14
C HIS A 716 -1.92 -36.74 -2.56
N TRP A 717 -1.32 -36.21 -3.62
CA TRP A 717 -1.61 -34.85 -4.09
C TRP A 717 -3.00 -34.69 -4.72
N ASN A 718 -3.52 -35.71 -5.40
CA ASN A 718 -4.90 -35.71 -5.85
C ASN A 718 -5.88 -35.58 -4.67
N HIS A 719 -5.61 -36.25 -3.54
CA HIS A 719 -6.43 -36.11 -2.33
C HIS A 719 -6.31 -34.72 -1.68
N GLN A 720 -5.14 -34.08 -1.69
CA GLN A 720 -5.03 -32.70 -1.18
C GLN A 720 -5.71 -31.69 -2.12
N LEU A 721 -5.56 -31.86 -3.44
CA LEU A 721 -6.31 -31.07 -4.42
C LEU A 721 -7.81 -31.29 -4.29
N TYR A 722 -8.27 -32.50 -3.97
CA TYR A 722 -9.68 -32.78 -3.72
C TYR A 722 -10.20 -31.93 -2.57
N LYS A 723 -9.48 -31.85 -1.45
CA LYS A 723 -9.88 -31.02 -0.30
C LYS A 723 -9.92 -29.53 -0.65
N ALA A 724 -8.89 -29.03 -1.35
CA ALA A 724 -8.83 -27.62 -1.76
C ALA A 724 -9.98 -27.28 -2.73
N LEU A 725 -10.25 -28.17 -3.69
CA LEU A 725 -11.33 -28.02 -4.66
C LEU A 725 -12.70 -28.13 -3.99
N GLU A 726 -12.90 -29.09 -3.07
CA GLU A 726 -14.16 -29.28 -2.34
C GLU A 726 -14.52 -28.06 -1.50
N HIS A 727 -13.54 -27.49 -0.79
CA HIS A 727 -13.75 -26.28 -0.02
C HIS A 727 -14.22 -25.10 -0.89
N GLN A 728 -13.51 -24.83 -2.00
CA GLN A 728 -13.89 -23.77 -2.93
C GLN A 728 -15.20 -24.07 -3.67
N TYR A 729 -15.50 -25.35 -3.92
CA TYR A 729 -16.76 -25.78 -4.51
C TYR A 729 -17.95 -25.54 -3.56
N GLN A 730 -17.81 -25.87 -2.27
CA GLN A 730 -18.83 -25.59 -1.25
C GLN A 730 -19.08 -24.09 -1.10
N ILE A 731 -18.03 -23.27 -0.95
CA ILE A 731 -18.15 -21.81 -0.89
C ILE A 731 -18.83 -21.27 -2.16
N GLY A 732 -18.42 -21.76 -3.33
CA GLY A 732 -19.02 -21.34 -4.59
C GLY A 732 -20.48 -21.75 -4.76
N LEU A 733 -20.92 -22.89 -4.20
CA LEU A 733 -22.33 -23.29 -4.19
C LEU A 733 -23.17 -22.38 -3.28
N GLU A 734 -22.64 -21.96 -2.13
CA GLU A 734 -23.34 -21.07 -1.20
C GLU A 734 -23.43 -19.62 -1.72
N ALA A 735 -22.36 -19.13 -2.35
CA ALA A 735 -22.24 -17.74 -2.83
C ALA A 735 -22.40 -17.61 -4.37
N LEU A 736 -23.01 -18.60 -5.02
CA LEU A 736 -23.09 -18.67 -6.48
C LEU A 736 -23.73 -17.40 -7.09
N ASN A 737 -24.87 -16.97 -6.54
CA ASN A 737 -25.63 -15.82 -7.02
C ASN A 737 -24.84 -14.50 -7.00
N GLU A 738 -23.91 -14.34 -6.05
CA GLU A 738 -23.12 -13.13 -5.84
C GLU A 738 -21.88 -13.09 -6.73
N ASN A 739 -21.36 -14.27 -7.07
CA ASN A 739 -20.07 -14.41 -7.75
C ASN A 739 -20.17 -14.75 -9.24
N LEU A 740 -21.38 -15.02 -9.75
CA LEU A 740 -21.62 -15.20 -11.18
C LEU A 740 -21.33 -13.93 -11.99
N PRO A 741 -20.92 -14.08 -13.27
CA PRO A 741 -20.76 -12.94 -14.18
C PRO A 741 -22.04 -12.13 -14.30
N GLU A 742 -21.91 -10.79 -14.34
CA GLU A 742 -23.07 -9.90 -14.42
C GLU A 742 -23.87 -10.12 -15.71
N ILE A 743 -25.19 -10.30 -15.56
CA ILE A 743 -26.17 -10.40 -16.64
C ILE A 743 -26.90 -9.07 -16.74
N ASN A 744 -26.62 -8.33 -17.80
CA ASN A 744 -27.28 -7.06 -18.08
C ASN A 744 -28.60 -7.29 -18.84
N ILE A 745 -29.67 -6.64 -18.38
CA ILE A 745 -31.02 -6.74 -18.93
C ILE A 745 -31.60 -5.33 -19.05
N ASP A 746 -32.26 -5.02 -20.16
CA ASP A 746 -33.03 -3.79 -20.29
C ASP A 746 -34.50 -4.07 -19.93
N LEU A 747 -35.09 -3.22 -19.08
CA LEU A 747 -36.54 -3.16 -18.92
C LEU A 747 -37.08 -2.19 -19.98
N THR A 748 -38.04 -2.63 -20.78
CA THR A 748 -38.61 -1.82 -21.87
C THR A 748 -40.13 -1.86 -21.84
N PHE A 749 -40.78 -0.79 -22.31
CA PHE A 749 -42.22 -0.77 -22.52
C PHE A 749 -42.51 -0.89 -24.03
N LYS A 750 -43.13 -2.00 -24.44
CA LYS A 750 -43.50 -2.27 -25.85
C LYS A 750 -44.88 -2.92 -25.91
N GLN A 751 -45.68 -2.55 -26.91
CA GLN A 751 -47.04 -3.09 -27.14
C GLN A 751 -47.94 -3.03 -25.89
N GLY A 752 -47.85 -1.95 -25.11
CA GLY A 752 -48.68 -1.78 -23.91
C GLY A 752 -48.24 -2.62 -22.71
N ARG A 753 -47.07 -3.28 -22.72
CA ARG A 753 -46.60 -4.11 -21.61
C ARG A 753 -45.12 -3.86 -21.28
N LEU A 754 -44.77 -4.01 -20.00
CA LEU A 754 -43.38 -4.10 -19.56
C LEU A 754 -42.79 -5.45 -19.97
N GLN A 755 -41.64 -5.42 -20.62
CA GLN A 755 -40.93 -6.60 -21.11
C GLN A 755 -39.45 -6.46 -20.79
N PHE A 756 -38.86 -7.54 -20.25
CA PHE A 756 -37.41 -7.67 -20.13
C PHE A 756 -36.81 -7.99 -21.50
N ARG A 757 -35.65 -7.40 -21.79
CA ARG A 757 -34.84 -7.68 -22.97
C ARG A 757 -33.40 -7.99 -22.53
N PRO A 758 -32.90 -9.22 -22.66
CA PRO A 758 -33.60 -10.42 -23.16
C PRO A 758 -34.80 -10.86 -22.31
N PRO A 759 -35.73 -11.69 -22.83
CA PRO A 759 -36.89 -12.19 -22.09
C PRO A 759 -36.50 -12.90 -20.79
N PHE A 760 -37.42 -12.91 -19.82
CA PHE A 760 -37.20 -13.49 -18.50
C PHE A 760 -36.74 -14.95 -18.55
N GLU A 761 -37.31 -15.73 -19.47
CA GLU A 761 -36.99 -17.14 -19.69
C GLU A 761 -35.56 -17.33 -20.21
N GLU A 762 -35.09 -16.43 -21.09
CA GLU A 762 -33.73 -16.48 -21.63
C GLU A 762 -32.69 -16.13 -20.57
N VAL A 763 -32.99 -15.12 -19.74
CA VAL A 763 -32.17 -14.75 -18.57
C VAL A 763 -32.08 -15.92 -17.60
N ARG A 764 -33.22 -16.57 -17.30
CA ARG A 764 -33.28 -17.76 -16.45
C ARG A 764 -32.49 -18.93 -17.03
N ALA A 765 -32.60 -19.17 -18.33
CA ALA A 765 -31.82 -20.20 -19.01
C ALA A 765 -30.31 -19.90 -18.99
N ARG A 766 -29.91 -18.64 -19.18
CA ARG A 766 -28.50 -18.21 -19.12
C ARG A 766 -27.91 -18.39 -17.73
N TYR A 767 -28.64 -18.02 -16.69
CA TYR A 767 -28.25 -18.22 -15.30
C TYR A 767 -28.03 -19.71 -14.97
N TYR A 768 -29.01 -20.57 -15.26
CA TYR A 768 -28.87 -22.00 -14.98
C TYR A 768 -27.80 -22.68 -15.84
N ARG A 769 -27.48 -22.15 -17.02
CA ARG A 769 -26.36 -22.63 -17.83
C ARG A 769 -25.03 -22.39 -17.13
N GLU A 770 -24.81 -21.20 -16.57
CA GLU A 770 -23.59 -20.90 -15.80
C GLU A 770 -23.55 -21.69 -14.48
N MET A 771 -24.69 -21.83 -13.79
CA MET A 771 -24.78 -22.70 -12.62
C MET A 771 -24.42 -24.16 -12.95
N LYS A 772 -24.99 -24.71 -14.03
CA LYS A 772 -24.66 -26.08 -14.50
C LYS A 772 -23.18 -26.21 -14.83
N ARG A 773 -22.59 -25.20 -15.48
CA ARG A 773 -21.16 -25.15 -15.79
C ARG A 773 -20.33 -25.23 -14.52
N PHE A 774 -20.68 -24.46 -13.49
CA PHE A 774 -20.00 -24.52 -12.19
C PHE A 774 -20.13 -25.88 -11.51
N ILE A 775 -21.35 -26.42 -11.42
CA ILE A 775 -21.64 -27.74 -10.83
C ILE A 775 -20.86 -28.86 -11.55
N SER A 776 -20.59 -28.70 -12.85
CA SER A 776 -19.86 -29.69 -13.64
C SER A 776 -18.33 -29.64 -13.49
N ILE A 777 -17.76 -28.64 -12.79
CA ILE A 777 -16.31 -28.48 -12.66
C ILE A 777 -15.63 -29.73 -12.05
N PRO A 778 -16.11 -30.32 -10.93
CA PRO A 778 -15.47 -31.51 -10.37
C PRO A 778 -15.44 -32.71 -11.32
N ASN A 779 -16.43 -32.84 -12.21
CA ASN A 779 -16.51 -33.94 -13.18
C ASN A 779 -15.48 -33.81 -14.32
N GLN A 780 -15.10 -32.57 -14.65
CA GLN A 780 -14.09 -32.26 -15.67
C GLN A 780 -12.68 -32.11 -15.09
N PHE A 781 -12.56 -32.04 -13.75
CA PHE A 781 -11.28 -31.87 -13.08
C PHE A 781 -10.46 -33.17 -13.17
N ARG A 782 -9.42 -33.14 -14.01
CA ARG A 782 -8.39 -34.17 -14.08
C ARG A 782 -7.24 -33.65 -13.22
N GLY A 783 -6.95 -34.26 -12.08
CA GLY A 783 -5.93 -33.78 -11.14
C GLY A 783 -4.50 -33.82 -11.71
N VAL A 784 -3.56 -34.35 -10.93
CA VAL A 784 -2.14 -34.42 -11.35
C VAL A 784 -1.82 -35.71 -12.14
N SER A 785 -2.72 -36.69 -12.12
CA SER A 785 -2.64 -37.89 -12.98
C SER A 785 -3.31 -37.61 -14.33
N GLU A 786 -2.57 -37.69 -15.44
CA GLU A 786 -3.12 -37.53 -16.80
C GLU A 786 -3.71 -38.83 -17.39
N THR A 787 -3.34 -39.99 -16.85
CA THR A 787 -3.83 -41.32 -17.29
C THR A 787 -5.11 -41.74 -16.57
N GLU A 788 -5.90 -42.60 -17.22
CA GLU A 788 -7.23 -43.16 -16.91
C GLU A 788 -7.41 -43.83 -15.52
N GLU A 789 -6.91 -43.24 -14.43
CA GLU A 789 -7.27 -43.63 -13.07
C GLU A 789 -8.62 -43.00 -12.70
N GLU A 790 -9.48 -43.78 -12.01
CA GLU A 790 -10.80 -43.33 -11.53
C GLU A 790 -10.69 -41.95 -10.85
N SER A 791 -11.37 -40.95 -11.43
CA SER A 791 -11.27 -39.58 -10.95
C SER A 791 -12.01 -39.44 -9.62
N ILE A 792 -11.27 -39.39 -8.50
CA ILE A 792 -11.82 -39.17 -7.15
C ILE A 792 -12.69 -37.91 -7.05
N PHE A 793 -12.52 -36.96 -7.97
CA PHE A 793 -13.20 -35.67 -7.98
C PHE A 793 -14.67 -35.74 -8.40
N THR A 794 -15.11 -36.76 -9.14
CA THR A 794 -16.53 -36.86 -9.60
C THR A 794 -17.50 -37.11 -8.44
N VAL A 795 -17.06 -37.86 -7.43
CA VAL A 795 -17.82 -38.17 -6.21
C VAL A 795 -18.16 -36.90 -5.40
N MET A 796 -17.38 -35.82 -5.57
CA MET A 796 -17.60 -34.53 -4.91
C MET A 796 -18.98 -33.94 -5.22
N THR A 797 -19.47 -34.12 -6.45
CA THR A 797 -20.77 -33.62 -6.90
C THR A 797 -21.90 -34.25 -6.10
N GLU A 798 -21.82 -35.56 -5.84
CA GLU A 798 -22.84 -36.30 -5.07
C GLU A 798 -22.77 -35.98 -3.59
N ARG A 799 -21.56 -35.90 -3.01
CA ARG A 799 -21.36 -35.58 -1.59
C ARG A 799 -21.87 -34.20 -1.19
N ASN A 800 -21.76 -33.23 -2.10
CA ASN A 800 -22.14 -31.84 -1.86
C ASN A 800 -23.52 -31.49 -2.46
N ALA A 801 -24.35 -32.50 -2.77
CA ALA A 801 -25.66 -32.31 -3.41
C ALA A 801 -26.62 -31.43 -2.58
N ASN A 802 -26.50 -31.41 -1.25
CA ASN A 802 -27.28 -30.53 -0.39
C ASN A 802 -27.05 -29.03 -0.71
N GLY A 803 -25.84 -28.67 -1.16
CA GLY A 803 -25.55 -27.31 -1.62
C GLY A 803 -26.34 -26.89 -2.85
N PHE A 804 -26.81 -27.85 -3.67
CA PHE A 804 -27.70 -27.56 -4.81
C PHE A 804 -29.04 -27.02 -4.34
N LEU A 805 -29.61 -27.55 -3.25
CA LEU A 805 -30.88 -27.05 -2.71
C LEU A 805 -30.76 -25.56 -2.35
N THR A 806 -29.65 -25.18 -1.71
CA THR A 806 -29.35 -23.77 -1.39
C THR A 806 -29.21 -22.94 -2.65
N ALA A 807 -28.42 -23.39 -3.63
CA ALA A 807 -28.19 -22.66 -4.88
C ALA A 807 -29.49 -22.46 -5.69
N PHE A 808 -30.31 -23.52 -5.83
CA PHE A 808 -31.60 -23.44 -6.51
C PHE A 808 -32.60 -22.56 -5.74
N SER A 809 -32.67 -22.67 -4.42
CA SER A 809 -33.53 -21.83 -3.58
C SER A 809 -33.19 -20.34 -3.72
N LYS A 810 -31.89 -19.99 -3.62
CA LYS A 810 -31.41 -18.61 -3.85
C LYS A 810 -31.67 -18.16 -5.28
N ALA A 811 -31.56 -19.03 -6.28
CA ALA A 811 -31.89 -18.70 -7.67
C ALA A 811 -33.39 -18.37 -7.84
N GLU A 812 -34.29 -19.14 -7.24
CA GLU A 812 -35.73 -18.83 -7.27
C GLU A 812 -36.04 -17.50 -6.57
N ASP A 813 -35.38 -17.21 -5.44
CA ASP A 813 -35.51 -15.92 -4.76
C ASP A 813 -34.99 -14.74 -5.62
N LEU A 814 -33.85 -14.91 -6.29
CA LEU A 814 -33.32 -13.95 -7.26
C LEU A 814 -34.33 -13.65 -8.36
N PHE A 815 -34.92 -14.69 -8.97
CA PHE A 815 -35.91 -14.54 -10.04
C PHE A 815 -37.23 -13.94 -9.55
N ARG A 816 -37.63 -14.22 -8.31
CA ARG A 816 -38.76 -13.55 -7.65
C ARG A 816 -38.50 -12.05 -7.50
N ARG A 817 -37.35 -11.67 -6.94
CA ARG A 817 -36.93 -10.27 -6.81
C ARG A 817 -36.84 -9.57 -8.17
N LEU A 818 -36.35 -10.25 -9.21
CA LEU A 818 -36.31 -9.72 -10.57
C LEU A 818 -37.72 -9.45 -11.12
N ALA A 819 -38.66 -10.39 -10.93
CA ALA A 819 -40.05 -10.21 -11.36
C ALA A 819 -40.74 -9.03 -10.64
N GLU A 820 -40.40 -8.80 -9.36
CA GLU A 820 -40.93 -7.70 -8.56
C GLU A 820 -40.45 -6.31 -9.04
N VAL A 821 -39.33 -6.21 -9.77
CA VAL A 821 -38.86 -4.94 -10.35
C VAL A 821 -39.91 -4.32 -11.26
N CYS A 822 -40.62 -5.13 -12.05
CA CYS A 822 -41.70 -4.65 -12.91
C CYS A 822 -42.81 -3.93 -12.12
N ASN A 823 -43.06 -4.32 -10.87
CA ASN A 823 -44.11 -3.71 -10.04
C ASN A 823 -43.83 -2.23 -9.75
N GLN A 824 -42.57 -1.83 -9.61
CA GLN A 824 -42.19 -0.42 -9.35
C GLN A 824 -42.61 0.52 -10.49
N PHE A 825 -42.69 0.00 -11.72
CA PHE A 825 -43.01 0.77 -12.91
C PHE A 825 -44.47 0.61 -13.36
N LYS A 826 -45.23 -0.34 -12.79
CA LYS A 826 -46.61 -0.64 -13.21
C LYS A 826 -47.52 0.57 -13.16
N GLU A 827 -47.47 1.39 -12.12
CA GLU A 827 -48.34 2.58 -12.03
C GLU A 827 -48.02 3.64 -13.09
N TRP A 828 -46.74 3.77 -13.44
CA TRP A 828 -46.25 4.79 -14.38
C TRP A 828 -46.63 4.48 -15.83
N ILE A 829 -46.73 3.21 -16.18
CA ILE A 829 -47.03 2.77 -17.55
C ILE A 829 -48.53 2.61 -17.84
N VAL A 830 -49.42 2.73 -16.84
CA VAL A 830 -50.89 2.65 -17.04
C VAL A 830 -51.36 3.69 -18.06
N ILE A 831 -50.75 4.88 -18.07
CA ILE A 831 -51.08 5.96 -19.00
C ILE A 831 -50.87 5.53 -20.46
N GLY A 832 -49.88 4.66 -20.73
CA GLY A 832 -49.62 4.13 -22.06
C GLY A 832 -50.51 2.95 -22.48
N GLN A 833 -51.40 2.47 -21.59
CA GLN A 833 -52.29 1.33 -21.83
C GLN A 833 -53.74 1.73 -22.12
N VAL A 834 -54.09 3.00 -21.89
CA VAL A 834 -55.46 3.51 -22.03
C VAL A 834 -55.49 4.61 -23.09
N ASP A 835 -56.61 4.74 -23.78
CA ASP A 835 -56.82 5.83 -24.72
C ASP A 835 -57.13 7.13 -23.96
N MET A 836 -56.13 8.01 -23.88
CA MET A 836 -56.22 9.26 -23.14
C MET A 836 -57.11 10.30 -23.83
N GLU A 837 -57.33 10.21 -25.15
CA GLU A 837 -58.19 11.16 -25.86
C GLU A 837 -59.67 10.96 -25.55
N THR A 838 -60.11 9.70 -25.45
CA THR A 838 -61.48 9.38 -25.06
C THR A 838 -61.75 9.75 -23.61
N LEU A 839 -60.82 9.46 -22.70
CA LEU A 839 -60.91 9.87 -21.29
C LEU A 839 -60.95 11.38 -21.10
N ALA A 840 -60.13 12.13 -21.85
CA ALA A 840 -60.12 13.58 -21.80
C ALA A 840 -61.48 14.17 -22.25
N LYS A 841 -62.13 13.56 -23.24
CA LYS A 841 -63.46 14.01 -23.72
C LYS A 841 -64.59 13.68 -22.74
N THR A 842 -64.55 12.56 -22.05
CA THR A 842 -65.63 12.15 -21.12
C THR A 842 -65.54 12.83 -19.76
N HIS A 843 -64.33 13.11 -19.25
CA HIS A 843 -64.14 13.58 -17.87
C HIS A 843 -63.71 15.04 -17.72
N LEU A 844 -63.38 15.74 -18.81
CA LEU A 844 -62.99 17.16 -18.75
C LEU A 844 -64.10 18.03 -19.37
N SER A 845 -64.82 18.75 -18.52
CA SER A 845 -65.88 19.67 -18.93
C SER A 845 -65.66 21.09 -18.40
N SER A 846 -65.23 21.21 -17.14
CA SER A 846 -65.00 22.50 -16.48
C SER A 846 -63.52 22.90 -16.46
N LYS A 847 -63.23 24.20 -16.46
CA LYS A 847 -61.86 24.74 -16.34
C LYS A 847 -61.05 24.12 -15.19
N GLN A 848 -61.69 23.86 -14.05
CA GLN A 848 -61.03 23.31 -12.86
C GLN A 848 -60.49 21.90 -13.09
N ASP A 849 -61.14 21.12 -13.96
CA ASP A 849 -60.73 19.77 -14.28
C ASP A 849 -59.38 19.77 -15.02
N TRP A 850 -59.23 20.63 -16.04
CA TRP A 850 -57.93 20.82 -16.70
C TRP A 850 -56.87 21.35 -15.73
N GLU A 851 -57.20 22.34 -14.89
CA GLU A 851 -56.22 22.93 -13.96
C GLU A 851 -55.70 21.90 -12.93
N LYS A 852 -56.59 21.08 -12.35
CA LYS A 852 -56.21 19.99 -11.45
C LYS A 852 -55.32 18.97 -12.15
N ASN A 853 -55.67 18.57 -13.37
CA ASN A 853 -54.90 17.59 -14.14
C ASN A 853 -53.52 18.13 -14.55
N PHE A 854 -53.41 19.39 -14.99
CA PHE A 854 -52.10 20.01 -15.26
C PHE A 854 -51.22 20.11 -14.01
N LYS A 855 -51.79 20.46 -12.84
CA LYS A 855 -51.06 20.47 -11.56
C LYS A 855 -50.59 19.07 -11.16
N ALA A 856 -51.46 18.07 -11.24
CA ALA A 856 -51.13 16.69 -10.93
C ALA A 856 -50.03 16.13 -11.86
N LEU A 857 -50.11 16.44 -13.15
CA LEU A 857 -49.11 16.03 -14.14
C LEU A 857 -47.73 16.63 -13.85
N LYS A 858 -47.67 17.89 -13.43
CA LYS A 858 -46.43 18.56 -13.02
C LYS A 858 -45.78 17.91 -11.79
N VAL A 859 -46.58 17.46 -10.82
CA VAL A 859 -46.08 16.72 -9.63
C VAL A 859 -45.55 15.35 -10.06
N ARG A 860 -46.33 14.60 -10.85
CA ARG A 860 -45.93 13.29 -11.38
C ARG A 860 -44.66 13.35 -12.25
N GLY A 861 -44.47 14.42 -13.03
CA GLY A 861 -43.22 14.65 -13.79
C GLY A 861 -41.99 14.74 -12.89
N LYS A 862 -42.06 15.48 -11.77
CA LYS A 862 -40.95 15.57 -10.81
C LYS A 862 -40.66 14.25 -10.08
N GLU A 863 -41.70 13.45 -9.85
CA GLU A 863 -41.55 12.13 -9.25
C GLU A 863 -40.93 11.12 -10.23
N ALA A 864 -41.26 11.20 -11.53
CA ALA A 864 -40.67 10.36 -12.58
C ALA A 864 -39.15 10.56 -12.71
N GLU A 865 -38.64 11.79 -12.53
CA GLU A 865 -37.20 12.08 -12.53
C GLU A 865 -36.43 11.30 -11.45
N ARG A 866 -37.09 10.98 -10.31
CA ARG A 866 -36.48 10.24 -9.19
C ARG A 866 -36.44 8.73 -9.41
N LEU A 867 -37.06 8.21 -10.48
CA LEU A 867 -37.02 6.78 -10.78
C LEU A 867 -35.57 6.32 -11.04
N PRO A 868 -35.15 5.16 -10.49
CA PRO A 868 -33.79 4.66 -10.63
C PRO A 868 -33.47 4.31 -12.09
N SER A 869 -32.30 4.70 -12.58
CA SER A 869 -31.83 4.36 -13.93
C SER A 869 -31.35 2.92 -14.05
N THR A 870 -30.85 2.34 -12.96
CA THR A 870 -30.35 0.96 -12.90
C THR A 870 -30.71 0.32 -11.56
N ILE A 871 -31.16 -0.92 -11.58
CA ILE A 871 -31.46 -1.72 -10.38
C ILE A 871 -30.60 -2.98 -10.43
N LYS A 872 -29.74 -3.19 -9.43
CA LYS A 872 -28.88 -4.37 -9.33
C LYS A 872 -29.46 -5.38 -8.33
N ILE A 873 -29.60 -6.63 -8.77
CA ILE A 873 -30.08 -7.78 -8.00
C ILE A 873 -29.02 -8.87 -8.14
N ASP A 874 -28.13 -8.95 -7.15
CA ASP A 874 -26.96 -9.85 -7.14
C ASP A 874 -26.17 -9.81 -8.47
N CYS A 875 -26.21 -10.88 -9.27
CA CYS A 875 -25.56 -10.98 -10.58
C CYS A 875 -26.39 -10.41 -11.76
N ILE A 876 -27.56 -9.84 -11.53
CA ILE A 876 -28.42 -9.26 -12.58
C ILE A 876 -28.49 -7.74 -12.44
N THR A 877 -28.14 -7.03 -13.51
CA THR A 877 -28.27 -5.57 -13.57
C THR A 877 -29.38 -5.20 -14.55
N VAL A 878 -30.45 -4.59 -14.05
CA VAL A 878 -31.59 -4.13 -14.84
C VAL A 878 -31.40 -2.66 -15.18
N ASN A 879 -31.28 -2.34 -16.45
CA ASN A 879 -31.31 -0.98 -16.98
C ASN A 879 -32.76 -0.52 -17.18
N CYS A 880 -33.16 0.49 -16.43
CA CYS A 880 -34.52 1.03 -16.40
C CYS A 880 -34.68 2.30 -17.25
N ASN A 881 -33.59 2.82 -17.83
CA ASN A 881 -33.64 4.01 -18.68
C ASN A 881 -34.67 3.92 -19.82
N PRO A 882 -34.82 2.80 -20.55
CA PRO A 882 -35.82 2.74 -21.62
C PRO A 882 -37.27 2.87 -21.12
N VAL A 883 -37.59 2.35 -19.93
CA VAL A 883 -38.91 2.59 -19.30
C VAL A 883 -39.03 4.04 -18.86
N LYS A 884 -37.99 4.61 -18.28
CA LYS A 884 -38.00 6.00 -17.80
C LYS A 884 -38.30 6.97 -18.97
N THR A 885 -37.63 6.78 -20.10
CA THR A 885 -37.92 7.52 -21.34
C THR A 885 -39.36 7.32 -21.80
N ALA A 886 -39.89 6.08 -21.75
CA ALA A 886 -41.28 5.84 -22.12
C ALA A 886 -42.27 6.54 -21.16
N VAL A 887 -41.97 6.60 -19.86
CA VAL A 887 -42.77 7.33 -18.87
C VAL A 887 -42.75 8.83 -19.14
N ASP A 888 -41.59 9.40 -19.43
CA ASP A 888 -41.45 10.82 -19.80
C ASP A 888 -42.26 11.12 -21.08
N ASP A 889 -42.18 10.24 -22.09
CA ASP A 889 -42.99 10.34 -23.31
C ASP A 889 -44.49 10.25 -23.01
N PHE A 890 -44.95 9.41 -22.08
CA PHE A 890 -46.36 9.34 -21.69
C PHE A 890 -46.84 10.59 -20.95
N ILE A 891 -46.00 11.13 -20.07
CA ILE A 891 -46.30 12.39 -19.36
C ILE A 891 -46.42 13.52 -20.38
N GLN A 892 -45.50 13.60 -21.34
CA GLN A 892 -45.55 14.60 -22.40
C GLN A 892 -46.78 14.43 -23.31
N LYS A 893 -47.08 13.20 -23.75
CA LYS A 893 -48.29 12.92 -24.55
C LYS A 893 -49.57 13.30 -23.83
N LEU A 894 -49.66 13.00 -22.53
CA LEU A 894 -50.82 13.39 -21.73
C LEU A 894 -50.93 14.91 -21.61
N TYR A 895 -49.81 15.60 -21.42
CA TYR A 895 -49.78 17.06 -21.42
C TYR A 895 -50.31 17.62 -22.75
N ASP A 896 -49.83 17.09 -23.89
CA ASP A 896 -50.26 17.53 -25.22
C ASP A 896 -51.75 17.26 -25.46
N ILE A 897 -52.27 16.10 -25.04
CA ILE A 897 -53.71 15.77 -25.13
C ILE A 897 -54.55 16.71 -24.26
N LEU A 898 -54.09 17.08 -23.06
CA LEU A 898 -54.77 18.07 -22.22
C LEU A 898 -54.80 19.45 -22.89
N VAL A 899 -53.71 19.86 -23.54
CA VAL A 899 -53.64 21.13 -24.29
C VAL A 899 -54.58 21.11 -25.50
N VAL A 900 -54.55 20.03 -26.29
CA VAL A 900 -55.40 19.87 -27.48
C VAL A 900 -56.87 19.77 -27.10
N SER A 901 -57.23 19.02 -26.05
CA SER A 901 -58.62 18.92 -25.59
C SER A 901 -59.15 20.26 -25.08
N LEU A 902 -58.35 21.02 -24.31
CA LEU A 902 -58.71 22.37 -23.87
C LEU A 902 -58.90 23.31 -25.07
N ARG A 903 -57.99 23.28 -26.05
CA ARG A 903 -58.10 24.08 -27.29
C ARG A 903 -59.36 23.72 -28.09
N LYS A 904 -59.67 22.43 -28.25
CA LYS A 904 -60.90 21.95 -28.92
C LYS A 904 -62.17 22.39 -28.18
N SER A 905 -62.19 22.31 -26.85
CA SER A 905 -63.33 22.78 -26.05
C SER A 905 -63.55 24.28 -26.21
N ILE A 906 -62.48 25.09 -26.17
CA ILE A 906 -62.58 26.53 -26.41
C ILE A 906 -63.08 26.80 -27.84
N GLN A 907 -62.51 26.14 -28.86
CA GLN A 907 -62.94 26.30 -30.25
C GLN A 907 -64.41 25.94 -30.48
N ALA A 908 -64.92 24.89 -29.83
CA ALA A 908 -66.34 24.53 -29.89
C ALA A 908 -67.21 25.67 -29.34
N HIS A 909 -66.93 26.15 -28.13
CA HIS A 909 -67.65 27.29 -27.54
C HIS A 909 -67.57 28.54 -28.42
N LEU A 910 -66.41 28.83 -29.04
CA LEU A 910 -66.28 29.96 -29.96
C LEU A 910 -67.05 29.79 -31.26
N SER A 911 -67.14 28.56 -31.77
CA SER A 911 -67.96 28.26 -32.96
C SER A 911 -69.44 28.51 -32.66
N ASP A 912 -69.92 28.07 -31.50
CA ASP A 912 -71.32 28.25 -31.09
C ASP A 912 -71.65 29.74 -30.92
N VAL A 913 -70.78 30.49 -30.22
CA VAL A 913 -70.94 31.94 -30.07
C VAL A 913 -70.83 32.66 -31.42
N SER A 914 -69.93 32.22 -32.30
CA SER A 914 -69.78 32.80 -33.65
C SER A 914 -71.01 32.56 -34.52
N SER A 915 -71.60 31.36 -34.48
CA SER A 915 -72.82 31.04 -35.23
C SER A 915 -73.96 31.93 -34.76
N PHE A 916 -74.17 31.99 -33.43
CA PHE A 916 -75.18 32.86 -32.84
C PHE A 916 -74.98 34.33 -33.24
N LEU A 917 -73.76 34.86 -33.14
CA LEU A 917 -73.48 36.24 -33.51
C LEU A 917 -73.75 36.52 -34.99
N ASN A 918 -73.37 35.62 -35.89
CA ASN A 918 -73.63 35.80 -37.32
C ASN A 918 -75.14 35.76 -37.62
N ASP A 919 -75.86 34.75 -37.10
CA ASP A 919 -77.30 34.60 -37.31
C ASP A 919 -78.08 35.79 -36.71
N ALA A 920 -77.69 36.23 -35.52
CA ALA A 920 -78.31 37.36 -34.83
C ALA A 920 -78.02 38.69 -35.53
N MET A 921 -76.78 38.92 -35.97
CA MET A 921 -76.42 40.13 -36.72
C MET A 921 -77.11 40.19 -38.09
N GLU A 922 -77.26 39.07 -38.81
CA GLU A 922 -78.04 39.03 -40.06
C GLU A 922 -79.51 39.39 -39.83
N THR A 923 -80.09 38.88 -38.74
CA THR A 923 -81.49 39.17 -38.38
C THR A 923 -81.70 40.66 -38.10
N LEU A 924 -80.78 41.32 -37.38
CA LEU A 924 -80.86 42.74 -37.00
C LEU A 924 -80.58 43.74 -38.15
N VAL A 925 -80.18 43.28 -39.34
CA VAL A 925 -79.96 44.16 -40.51
C VAL A 925 -81.25 44.43 -41.27
N VAL A 926 -82.25 43.56 -41.14
CA VAL A 926 -83.52 43.67 -41.87
C VAL A 926 -84.32 44.85 -41.35
N ARG A 927 -84.80 45.72 -42.26
CA ARG A 927 -85.64 46.87 -41.90
C ARG A 927 -87.11 46.59 -42.21
N PRO A 928 -88.00 46.51 -41.22
CA PRO A 928 -89.42 46.24 -41.46
C PRO A 928 -90.09 47.47 -42.10
N GLN A 929 -90.92 47.24 -43.13
CA GLN A 929 -91.65 48.29 -43.85
C GLN A 929 -93.16 48.23 -43.63
N THR A 930 -93.67 47.13 -43.06
CA THR A 930 -95.09 46.94 -42.75
C THR A 930 -95.31 46.69 -41.26
N VAL A 931 -96.54 46.86 -40.78
CA VAL A 931 -96.86 46.66 -39.35
C VAL A 931 -96.73 45.19 -38.94
N GLU A 932 -97.08 44.28 -39.84
CA GLU A 932 -96.92 42.84 -39.67
C GLU A 932 -95.42 42.50 -39.55
N GLU A 933 -94.58 43.06 -40.42
CA GLU A 933 -93.13 42.90 -40.35
C GLU A 933 -92.52 43.49 -39.07
N ILE A 934 -93.02 44.64 -38.56
CA ILE A 934 -92.59 45.21 -37.26
C ILE A 934 -92.92 44.27 -36.11
N SER A 935 -94.06 43.59 -36.15
CA SER A 935 -94.45 42.65 -35.09
C SER A 935 -93.58 41.39 -35.10
N GLU A 936 -93.28 40.84 -36.28
CA GLU A 936 -92.40 39.69 -36.44
C GLU A 936 -90.94 40.02 -36.08
N ASP A 937 -90.47 41.22 -36.45
CA ASP A 937 -89.11 41.68 -36.17
C ASP A 937 -88.90 41.95 -34.66
N ASN A 938 -89.91 42.49 -33.96
CA ASN A 938 -89.87 42.62 -32.49
C ASN A 938 -89.87 41.26 -31.78
N LEU A 939 -90.61 40.27 -32.28
CA LEU A 939 -90.57 38.91 -31.73
C LEU A 939 -89.17 38.28 -31.90
N LYS A 940 -88.55 38.46 -33.07
CA LYS A 940 -87.18 38.02 -33.33
C LYS A 940 -86.18 38.73 -32.42
N TYR A 941 -86.31 40.05 -32.20
CA TYR A 941 -85.49 40.81 -31.27
C TYR A 941 -85.57 40.30 -29.83
N LEU A 942 -86.79 40.04 -29.32
CA LEU A 942 -86.99 39.51 -27.97
C LEU A 942 -86.36 38.11 -27.80
N ASN A 943 -86.54 37.23 -28.78
CA ASN A 943 -85.90 35.91 -28.77
C ASN A 943 -84.36 36.01 -28.74
N LEU A 944 -83.77 36.91 -29.52
CA LEU A 944 -82.32 37.17 -29.50
C LEU A 944 -81.87 37.75 -28.15
N HIS A 945 -82.66 38.61 -27.53
CA HIS A 945 -82.37 39.18 -26.21
C HIS A 945 -82.39 38.13 -25.09
N GLU A 946 -83.32 37.17 -25.12
CA GLU A 946 -83.36 36.06 -24.16
C GLU A 946 -82.17 35.11 -24.34
N GLN A 947 -81.87 34.71 -25.58
CA GLN A 947 -80.74 33.81 -25.90
C GLN A 947 -79.37 34.44 -25.60
N LYS A 948 -79.24 35.77 -25.68
CA LYS A 948 -78.00 36.51 -25.38
C LYS A 948 -77.40 36.13 -24.02
N GLY A 949 -78.23 35.98 -22.98
CA GLY A 949 -77.77 35.69 -21.62
C GLY A 949 -77.06 34.33 -21.51
N GLU A 950 -77.62 33.29 -22.12
CA GLU A 950 -77.06 31.94 -22.10
C GLU A 950 -75.77 31.85 -22.93
N ILE A 951 -75.77 32.44 -24.13
CA ILE A 951 -74.59 32.44 -25.01
C ILE A 951 -73.43 33.25 -24.42
N PHE A 952 -73.73 34.33 -23.67
CA PHE A 952 -72.70 35.11 -22.99
C PHE A 952 -71.96 34.31 -21.90
N LEU A 953 -72.66 33.42 -21.18
CA LEU A 953 -72.03 32.53 -20.20
C LEU A 953 -71.06 31.55 -20.88
N LEU A 954 -71.43 31.00 -22.05
CA LEU A 954 -70.53 30.16 -22.85
C LEU A 954 -69.29 30.94 -23.32
N PHE A 955 -69.48 32.20 -23.72
CA PHE A 955 -68.37 33.07 -24.12
C PHE A 955 -67.41 33.37 -22.95
N GLN A 956 -67.92 33.65 -21.75
CA GLN A 956 -67.10 33.82 -20.54
C GLN A 956 -66.34 32.53 -20.18
N GLU A 957 -67.00 31.37 -20.28
CA GLU A 957 -66.36 30.09 -20.01
C GLU A 957 -65.22 29.82 -21.01
N ALA A 958 -65.40 30.18 -22.29
CA ALA A 958 -64.38 30.11 -23.32
C ALA A 958 -63.18 31.04 -23.02
N GLU A 959 -63.43 32.28 -22.59
CA GLU A 959 -62.38 33.22 -22.17
C GLU A 959 -61.57 32.70 -20.98
N ASP A 960 -62.25 32.14 -19.98
CA ASP A 960 -61.61 31.62 -18.77
C ASP A 960 -60.80 30.35 -19.02
N LYS A 961 -61.29 29.48 -19.92
CA LYS A 961 -60.53 28.34 -20.46
C LYS A 961 -59.33 28.83 -21.28
N ASN A 962 -59.46 29.90 -22.06
CA ASN A 962 -58.36 30.47 -22.86
C ASN A 962 -57.27 31.12 -21.99
N LYS A 963 -57.62 31.75 -20.87
CA LYS A 963 -56.64 32.22 -19.86
C LYS A 963 -55.81 31.05 -19.30
N LEU A 964 -56.45 29.92 -19.00
CA LEU A 964 -55.75 28.71 -18.59
C LEU A 964 -54.85 28.20 -19.72
N LEU A 965 -55.35 28.12 -20.96
CA LEU A 965 -54.57 27.70 -22.14
C LEU A 965 -53.31 28.56 -22.33
N ARG A 966 -53.43 29.89 -22.23
CA ARG A 966 -52.30 30.82 -22.33
C ARG A 966 -51.27 30.62 -21.22
N THR A 967 -51.73 30.25 -20.01
CA THR A 967 -50.85 29.98 -18.87
C THR A 967 -50.08 28.67 -19.03
N VAL A 968 -50.72 27.62 -19.56
CA VAL A 968 -50.09 26.30 -19.68
C VAL A 968 -49.29 26.16 -20.97
N ALA A 969 -49.82 26.60 -22.12
CA ALA A 969 -49.23 26.41 -23.44
C ALA A 969 -48.53 27.65 -24.01
N GLY A 970 -48.48 28.76 -23.26
CA GLY A 970 -47.83 30.03 -23.66
C GLY A 970 -48.57 30.83 -24.74
N ALA A 971 -49.46 30.21 -25.51
CA ALA A 971 -50.27 30.84 -26.55
C ALA A 971 -51.75 30.50 -26.39
N GLY A 972 -52.59 31.54 -26.37
CA GLY A 972 -54.05 31.40 -26.39
C GLY A 972 -54.61 31.39 -27.81
N LEU A 973 -55.92 31.29 -27.95
CA LEU A 973 -56.62 31.54 -29.20
C LEU A 973 -56.92 33.03 -29.34
N ASP A 974 -56.36 33.66 -30.37
CA ASP A 974 -56.58 35.08 -30.68
C ASP A 974 -57.94 35.33 -31.35
N THR A 975 -58.62 34.27 -31.78
CA THR A 975 -60.00 34.37 -32.29
C THR A 975 -60.97 34.88 -31.22
N ILE A 976 -60.67 34.71 -29.93
CA ILE A 976 -61.50 35.25 -28.82
C ILE A 976 -61.54 36.78 -28.81
N SER A 977 -60.41 37.46 -29.04
CA SER A 977 -60.41 38.92 -29.07
C SER A 977 -61.21 39.46 -30.25
N ASN A 978 -61.15 38.76 -31.39
CA ASN A 978 -61.96 39.11 -32.55
C ASN A 978 -63.46 38.88 -32.26
N LEU A 979 -63.78 37.73 -31.63
CA LEU A 979 -65.17 37.40 -31.29
C LEU A 979 -65.75 38.35 -30.22
N ARG A 980 -64.92 38.82 -29.29
CA ARG A 980 -65.29 39.85 -28.31
C ARG A 980 -65.68 41.15 -29.02
N ALA A 981 -64.86 41.59 -29.98
CA ALA A 981 -65.15 42.78 -30.76
C ALA A 981 -66.44 42.62 -31.59
N THR A 982 -66.72 41.43 -32.13
CA THR A 982 -67.99 41.16 -32.82
C THR A 982 -69.18 41.09 -31.86
N TRP A 983 -68.98 40.58 -30.63
CA TRP A 983 -70.01 40.58 -29.59
C TRP A 983 -70.36 42.01 -29.17
N ASP A 984 -69.36 42.86 -28.93
CA ASP A 984 -69.56 44.28 -28.62
C ASP A 984 -70.29 45.00 -29.77
N LYS A 985 -69.96 44.67 -31.03
CA LYS A 985 -70.68 45.17 -32.21
C LYS A 985 -72.13 44.67 -32.27
N PHE A 986 -72.39 43.41 -31.92
CA PHE A 986 -73.75 42.86 -31.84
C PHE A 986 -74.58 43.57 -30.76
N GLU A 987 -74.02 43.85 -29.58
CA GLU A 987 -74.71 44.62 -28.54
C GLU A 987 -75.10 46.02 -29.04
N LEU A 988 -74.17 46.71 -29.70
CA LEU A 988 -74.44 48.01 -30.33
C LEU A 988 -75.51 47.90 -31.44
N MET A 989 -75.51 46.81 -32.21
CA MET A 989 -76.54 46.59 -33.24
C MET A 989 -77.92 46.31 -32.64
N MET A 990 -78.02 45.56 -31.54
CA MET A 990 -79.29 45.36 -30.83
C MET A 990 -79.86 46.70 -30.34
N GLU A 991 -79.02 47.55 -29.72
CA GLU A 991 -79.43 48.89 -29.26
C GLU A 991 -79.85 49.78 -30.44
N SER A 992 -79.08 49.77 -31.54
CA SER A 992 -79.41 50.52 -32.76
C SER A 992 -80.67 50.02 -33.44
N HIS A 993 -80.93 48.70 -33.45
CA HIS A 993 -82.10 48.09 -34.07
C HIS A 993 -83.38 48.46 -33.31
N GLN A 994 -83.32 48.45 -31.97
CA GLN A 994 -84.42 48.90 -31.13
C GLN A 994 -84.75 50.38 -31.38
N LEU A 995 -83.74 51.26 -31.54
CA LEU A 995 -83.95 52.65 -31.92
C LEU A 995 -84.57 52.78 -33.32
N MET A 996 -84.10 51.98 -34.29
CA MET A 996 -84.62 51.97 -35.65
C MET A 996 -86.09 51.55 -35.71
N ILE A 997 -86.52 50.55 -34.93
CA ILE A 997 -87.93 50.14 -34.83
C ILE A 997 -88.79 51.29 -34.29
N ILE A 998 -88.32 52.02 -33.26
CA ILE A 998 -89.03 53.18 -32.71
C ILE A 998 -89.18 54.28 -33.77
N GLU A 999 -88.13 54.57 -34.54
CA GLU A 999 -88.19 55.55 -35.64
C GLU A 999 -89.14 55.14 -36.76
N GLN A 1000 -89.16 53.86 -37.16
CA GLN A 1000 -90.09 53.36 -38.20
C GLN A 1000 -91.55 53.46 -37.78
N ILE A 1001 -91.87 53.14 -36.52
CA ILE A 1001 -93.22 53.30 -35.98
C ILE A 1001 -93.67 54.78 -36.05
N GLU A 1002 -92.76 55.71 -35.76
CA GLU A 1002 -93.07 57.15 -35.78
C GLU A 1002 -93.24 57.69 -37.22
N MET A 1003 -92.42 57.21 -38.17
CA MET A 1003 -92.60 57.51 -39.59
C MET A 1003 -93.97 57.04 -40.11
N MET A 1004 -94.39 55.82 -39.75
CA MET A 1004 -95.69 55.27 -40.17
C MET A 1004 -96.87 56.06 -39.60
N LYS A 1005 -96.80 56.53 -38.35
CA LYS A 1005 -97.80 57.47 -37.78
C LYS A 1005 -97.87 58.78 -38.57
N GLY A 1006 -96.71 59.35 -38.95
CA GLY A 1006 -96.65 60.56 -39.77
C GLY A 1006 -97.33 60.40 -41.14
N ASN A 1007 -97.15 59.24 -41.78
CA ASN A 1007 -97.81 58.94 -43.05
C ASN A 1007 -99.34 58.85 -42.91
N VAL A 1008 -99.87 58.22 -41.85
CA VAL A 1008 -101.31 58.12 -41.60
C VAL A 1008 -101.92 59.51 -41.32
N MET A 1009 -101.27 60.35 -40.51
CA MET A 1009 -101.73 61.73 -40.26
C MET A 1009 -101.81 62.58 -41.54
N SER A 1010 -100.86 62.44 -42.47
CA SER A 1010 -100.89 63.18 -43.74
C SER A 1010 -102.09 62.81 -44.63
N ARG A 1011 -102.54 61.55 -44.59
CA ARG A 1011 -103.70 61.08 -45.36
C ARG A 1011 -105.02 61.58 -44.77
N ILE A 1012 -105.09 61.68 -43.44
CA ILE A 1012 -106.22 62.28 -42.72
C ILE A 1012 -106.42 63.74 -43.11
N ASP A 1013 -105.35 64.54 -43.12
CA ASP A 1013 -105.42 65.95 -43.48
C ASP A 1013 -105.92 66.16 -44.92
N MET A 1014 -105.49 65.29 -45.83
CA MET A 1014 -105.91 65.32 -47.23
C MET A 1014 -107.40 64.99 -47.38
N TYR A 1015 -107.89 63.99 -46.65
CA TYR A 1015 -109.32 63.65 -46.61
C TYR A 1015 -110.19 64.80 -46.07
N LEU A 1016 -109.78 65.46 -44.98
CA LEU A 1016 -110.51 66.60 -44.42
C LEU A 1016 -110.56 67.79 -45.38
N GLN A 1017 -109.47 68.06 -46.12
CA GLN A 1017 -109.47 69.08 -47.17
C GLN A 1017 -110.45 68.76 -48.30
N ASP A 1018 -110.48 67.50 -48.78
CA ASP A 1018 -111.32 67.12 -49.90
C ASP A 1018 -112.81 67.10 -49.52
N LEU A 1019 -113.14 66.72 -48.29
CA LEU A 1019 -114.48 66.85 -47.71
C LEU A 1019 -114.93 68.32 -47.62
N GLY A 1020 -114.03 69.23 -47.24
CA GLY A 1020 -114.28 70.66 -47.21
C GLY A 1020 -114.54 71.25 -48.60
N LYS A 1021 -113.74 70.87 -49.60
CA LYS A 1021 -113.94 71.27 -51.01
C LYS A 1021 -115.25 70.73 -51.59
N PHE A 1022 -115.66 69.53 -51.19
CA PHE A 1022 -116.92 68.94 -51.65
C PHE A 1022 -118.12 69.70 -51.09
N LYS A 1023 -118.13 69.99 -49.77
CA LYS A 1023 -119.21 70.77 -49.13
C LYS A 1023 -119.42 72.13 -49.79
N ALA A 1024 -118.34 72.88 -50.04
CA ALA A 1024 -118.42 74.18 -50.69
C ALA A 1024 -118.99 74.12 -52.12
N ARG A 1025 -118.69 73.04 -52.86
CA ARG A 1025 -119.24 72.80 -54.21
C ARG A 1025 -120.73 72.44 -54.16
N TRP A 1026 -121.16 71.66 -53.16
CA TRP A 1026 -122.56 71.30 -52.97
C TRP A 1026 -123.45 72.51 -52.63
N ASP A 1027 -123.01 73.34 -51.68
CA ASP A 1027 -123.79 74.52 -51.23
C ASP A 1027 -124.03 75.55 -52.36
N GLN A 1028 -123.17 75.61 -53.39
CA GLN A 1028 -123.34 76.51 -54.54
C GLN A 1028 -124.31 75.97 -55.62
N LEU A 1029 -124.45 74.65 -55.75
CA LEU A 1029 -125.15 74.02 -56.88
C LEU A 1029 -126.57 73.53 -56.53
N LYS A 1030 -126.95 73.58 -55.25
CA LYS A 1030 -128.27 73.16 -54.77
C LYS A 1030 -129.37 74.09 -55.33
N PRO A 1031 -130.42 73.57 -56.00
CA PRO A 1031 -131.52 74.39 -56.52
C PRO A 1031 -132.33 75.08 -55.41
N SER A 1032 -132.68 76.36 -55.58
CA SER A 1032 -133.50 77.13 -54.63
C SER A 1032 -135.00 77.09 -54.97
N ASP A 1033 -135.85 77.32 -53.96
CA ASP A 1033 -137.31 77.25 -54.08
C ASP A 1033 -137.91 78.20 -55.16
N ASP A 1034 -137.22 79.29 -55.49
CA ASP A 1034 -137.62 80.25 -56.53
C ASP A 1034 -137.70 79.62 -57.94
N VAL A 1035 -136.86 78.60 -58.19
CA VAL A 1035 -136.83 77.87 -59.47
C VAL A 1035 -138.10 77.01 -59.63
N ILE A 1036 -138.69 76.55 -58.52
CA ILE A 1036 -139.88 75.70 -58.51
C ILE A 1036 -141.16 76.52 -58.80
N GLU A 1037 -141.23 77.78 -58.37
CA GLU A 1037 -142.42 78.63 -58.58
C GLU A 1037 -142.52 79.21 -60.00
N THR A 1038 -141.39 79.62 -60.57
CA THR A 1038 -141.32 80.41 -61.82
C THR A 1038 -140.78 79.63 -63.02
N GLY A 1039 -140.22 78.44 -62.79
CA GLY A 1039 -139.56 77.65 -63.82
C GLY A 1039 -140.51 77.08 -64.87
N ASP A 1040 -140.14 77.25 -66.13
CA ASP A 1040 -140.66 76.42 -67.22
C ASP A 1040 -140.08 75.00 -67.11
N GLN A 1041 -140.81 74.06 -67.71
CA GLN A 1041 -140.65 72.64 -67.47
C GLN A 1041 -139.23 72.08 -67.70
N ASP A 1042 -138.47 72.65 -68.64
CA ASP A 1042 -137.12 72.21 -69.04
C ASP A 1042 -136.04 72.60 -68.00
N VAL A 1043 -136.28 73.64 -67.19
CA VAL A 1043 -135.38 74.08 -66.11
C VAL A 1043 -135.52 73.19 -64.87
N LEU A 1044 -136.74 72.69 -64.62
CA LEU A 1044 -137.03 71.80 -63.52
C LEU A 1044 -136.37 70.43 -63.71
N GLU A 1045 -136.34 69.91 -64.94
CA GLU A 1045 -135.74 68.60 -65.25
C GLU A 1045 -134.20 68.60 -65.10
N LYS A 1046 -133.51 69.68 -65.50
CA LYS A 1046 -132.05 69.80 -65.32
C LYS A 1046 -131.60 69.88 -63.86
N SER A 1047 -132.44 70.49 -63.01
CA SER A 1047 -132.15 70.66 -61.58
C SER A 1047 -132.18 69.32 -60.82
N ALA A 1048 -133.08 68.42 -61.19
CA ALA A 1048 -133.15 67.07 -60.63
C ALA A 1048 -131.91 66.21 -60.97
N GLN A 1049 -131.36 66.37 -62.18
CA GLN A 1049 -130.19 65.60 -62.64
C GLN A 1049 -128.90 65.95 -61.87
N ILE A 1050 -128.65 67.24 -61.58
CA ILE A 1050 -127.46 67.71 -60.85
C ILE A 1050 -127.39 67.14 -59.43
N ILE A 1051 -128.54 67.02 -58.76
CA ILE A 1051 -128.65 66.46 -57.40
C ILE A 1051 -128.18 64.98 -57.39
N LYS A 1052 -128.47 64.23 -58.47
CA LYS A 1052 -128.11 62.82 -58.58
C LYS A 1052 -126.60 62.61 -58.73
N GLU A 1053 -125.95 63.39 -59.59
CA GLU A 1053 -124.49 63.30 -59.82
C GLU A 1053 -123.67 63.64 -58.55
N LYS A 1054 -124.11 64.65 -57.79
CA LYS A 1054 -123.40 65.05 -56.56
C LYS A 1054 -123.57 64.07 -55.41
N LYS A 1055 -124.64 63.28 -55.39
CA LYS A 1055 -124.81 62.21 -54.41
C LYS A 1055 -123.77 61.09 -54.61
N GLU A 1056 -123.49 60.71 -55.85
CA GLU A 1056 -122.50 59.67 -56.17
C GLU A 1056 -121.06 60.09 -55.81
N GLU A 1057 -120.68 61.35 -56.08
CA GLU A 1057 -119.35 61.89 -55.70
C GLU A 1057 -119.12 61.92 -54.17
N PHE A 1058 -120.18 62.03 -53.36
CA PHE A 1058 -120.07 62.00 -51.89
C PHE A 1058 -119.89 60.59 -51.32
N ASP A 1059 -120.54 59.59 -51.91
CA ASP A 1059 -120.47 58.20 -51.42
C ASP A 1059 -119.03 57.63 -51.53
N GLU A 1060 -118.23 58.08 -52.52
CA GLU A 1060 -116.81 57.72 -52.61
C GLU A 1060 -115.98 58.27 -51.43
N LEU A 1061 -116.25 59.51 -50.99
CA LEU A 1061 -115.58 60.10 -49.83
C LEU A 1061 -115.93 59.33 -48.53
N GLU A 1062 -117.16 58.85 -48.37
CA GLU A 1062 -117.53 58.01 -47.21
C GLU A 1062 -116.72 56.70 -47.13
N THR A 1063 -116.45 56.02 -48.26
CA THR A 1063 -115.61 54.80 -48.25
C THR A 1063 -114.15 55.05 -47.86
N MET A 1064 -113.61 56.23 -48.22
CA MET A 1064 -112.26 56.63 -47.83
C MET A 1064 -112.16 56.93 -46.34
N LYS A 1065 -113.24 57.47 -45.75
CA LYS A 1065 -113.35 57.73 -44.30
C LYS A 1065 -113.24 56.46 -43.47
N GLU A 1066 -113.94 55.40 -43.85
CA GLU A 1066 -113.95 54.13 -43.12
C GLU A 1066 -112.54 53.49 -43.05
N LYS A 1067 -111.78 53.54 -44.14
CA LYS A 1067 -110.39 53.04 -44.16
C LYS A 1067 -109.44 53.82 -43.26
N LEU A 1068 -109.58 55.14 -43.21
CA LEU A 1068 -108.72 55.98 -42.35
C LEU A 1068 -109.00 55.77 -40.86
N ILE A 1069 -110.24 55.44 -40.48
CA ILE A 1069 -110.61 55.12 -39.09
C ILE A 1069 -109.93 53.82 -38.62
N GLU A 1070 -109.91 52.78 -39.46
CA GLU A 1070 -109.20 51.52 -39.15
C GLU A 1070 -107.68 51.74 -38.96
N GLU A 1071 -107.06 52.54 -39.84
CA GLU A 1071 -105.63 52.90 -39.72
C GLU A 1071 -105.34 53.72 -38.44
N CYS A 1072 -106.23 54.63 -38.04
CA CYS A 1072 -106.09 55.40 -36.79
C CYS A 1072 -106.11 54.50 -35.55
N HIS A 1073 -107.03 53.53 -35.50
CA HIS A 1073 -107.11 52.59 -34.37
C HIS A 1073 -105.85 51.72 -34.25
N HIS A 1074 -105.28 51.29 -35.37
CA HIS A 1074 -104.10 50.42 -35.38
C HIS A 1074 -102.84 51.12 -34.82
N PHE A 1075 -102.67 52.41 -35.13
CA PHE A 1075 -101.57 53.22 -34.63
C PHE A 1075 -101.89 53.99 -33.32
N LYS A 1076 -103.10 53.79 -32.77
CA LYS A 1076 -103.62 54.50 -31.58
C LYS A 1076 -103.55 56.03 -31.72
N LEU A 1077 -103.87 56.53 -32.91
CA LEU A 1077 -104.00 57.96 -33.19
C LEU A 1077 -105.40 58.45 -32.81
N GLU A 1078 -105.53 59.70 -32.39
CA GLU A 1078 -106.84 60.30 -32.07
C GLU A 1078 -107.71 60.43 -33.33
N GLU A 1079 -108.97 59.99 -33.26
CA GLU A 1079 -109.91 60.08 -34.39
C GLU A 1079 -110.24 61.55 -34.72
N PRO A 1080 -110.14 61.97 -35.99
CA PRO A 1080 -110.50 63.33 -36.42
C PRO A 1080 -112.00 63.62 -36.33
N ASP A 1081 -112.37 64.90 -36.23
CA ASP A 1081 -113.79 65.30 -36.22
C ASP A 1081 -114.44 65.17 -37.62
N PHE A 1082 -115.19 64.08 -37.82
CA PHE A 1082 -115.95 63.81 -39.04
C PHE A 1082 -117.37 64.43 -39.06
N SER A 1083 -117.67 65.38 -38.16
CA SER A 1083 -118.98 66.06 -38.08
C SER A 1083 -119.42 66.67 -39.41
N LEU A 1084 -118.49 67.25 -40.17
CA LEU A 1084 -118.76 67.90 -41.45
C LEU A 1084 -119.35 66.95 -42.50
N SER A 1085 -118.91 65.67 -42.52
CA SER A 1085 -119.44 64.64 -43.43
C SER A 1085 -120.91 64.35 -43.13
N LYS A 1086 -121.25 64.17 -41.83
CA LYS A 1086 -122.63 63.88 -41.41
C LYS A 1086 -123.60 64.99 -41.82
N VAL A 1087 -123.19 66.25 -41.68
CA VAL A 1087 -124.01 67.41 -42.06
C VAL A 1087 -124.29 67.45 -43.58
N VAL A 1088 -123.27 67.18 -44.41
CA VAL A 1088 -123.44 67.19 -45.88
C VAL A 1088 -124.34 66.05 -46.36
N SER A 1089 -124.20 64.85 -45.78
CA SER A 1089 -125.07 63.70 -46.09
C SER A 1089 -126.55 63.99 -45.84
N GLN A 1090 -126.85 64.68 -44.74
CA GLN A 1090 -128.22 64.99 -44.34
C GLN A 1090 -128.85 66.03 -45.28
N ASP A 1091 -128.06 67.03 -45.71
CA ASP A 1091 -128.55 68.09 -46.60
C ASP A 1091 -128.82 67.60 -48.04
N ILE A 1092 -127.98 66.72 -48.59
CA ILE A 1092 -128.21 66.09 -49.91
C ILE A 1092 -129.50 65.25 -49.88
N LYS A 1093 -129.74 64.49 -48.80
CA LYS A 1093 -130.93 63.64 -48.68
C LYS A 1093 -132.24 64.44 -48.67
N CYS A 1094 -132.32 65.50 -47.87
CA CYS A 1094 -133.52 66.33 -47.81
C CYS A 1094 -133.86 67.00 -49.15
N CYS A 1095 -132.85 67.40 -49.93
CA CYS A 1095 -133.07 68.02 -51.24
C CYS A 1095 -133.60 67.02 -52.28
N ALA A 1096 -133.10 65.79 -52.29
CA ALA A 1096 -133.52 64.76 -53.24
C ALA A 1096 -134.99 64.32 -53.05
N GLU A 1097 -135.48 64.31 -51.80
CA GLU A 1097 -136.86 63.90 -51.49
C GLU A 1097 -137.92 64.86 -52.05
N VAL A 1098 -137.65 66.16 -52.06
CA VAL A 1098 -138.61 67.18 -52.55
C VAL A 1098 -138.80 67.10 -54.07
N TRP A 1099 -137.72 66.83 -54.82
CA TRP A 1099 -137.76 66.78 -56.29
C TRP A 1099 -138.37 65.49 -56.84
N ALA A 1100 -138.34 64.39 -56.09
CA ALA A 1100 -138.94 63.13 -56.51
C ALA A 1100 -140.46 63.20 -56.74
N LEU A 1101 -141.17 64.07 -55.99
CA LEU A 1101 -142.62 64.24 -56.12
C LEU A 1101 -143.04 64.87 -57.46
N TYR A 1102 -142.19 65.71 -58.04
CA TYR A 1102 -142.43 66.37 -59.32
C TYR A 1102 -142.34 65.39 -60.49
N GLU A 1103 -141.32 64.54 -60.49
CA GLU A 1103 -141.11 63.53 -61.53
C GLU A 1103 -142.30 62.57 -61.64
N GLU A 1104 -142.84 62.14 -60.49
CA GLU A 1104 -143.94 61.18 -60.44
C GLU A 1104 -145.24 61.73 -61.07
N PHE A 1105 -145.59 63.00 -60.84
CA PHE A 1105 -146.79 63.62 -61.43
C PHE A 1105 -146.64 63.78 -62.95
N TYR A 1106 -145.52 64.33 -63.37
CA TYR A 1106 -145.32 64.71 -64.76
C TYR A 1106 -145.25 63.48 -65.68
N GLN A 1107 -144.70 62.37 -65.20
CA GLN A 1107 -144.68 61.09 -65.92
C GLN A 1107 -146.10 60.56 -66.18
N GLY A 1108 -146.97 60.56 -65.16
CA GLY A 1108 -148.37 60.11 -65.32
C GLY A 1108 -149.22 61.02 -66.22
N PHE A 1109 -148.95 62.34 -66.21
CA PHE A 1109 -149.64 63.30 -67.09
C PHE A 1109 -149.29 63.07 -68.57
N GLN A 1110 -148.01 62.86 -68.86
CA GLN A 1110 -147.51 62.58 -70.21
C GLN A 1110 -148.08 61.31 -70.83
N GLU A 1111 -148.34 60.26 -70.05
CA GLU A 1111 -148.95 59.02 -70.55
C GLU A 1111 -150.33 59.28 -71.15
N LYS A 1112 -151.16 60.12 -70.51
CA LYS A 1112 -152.52 60.41 -70.98
C LYS A 1112 -152.55 61.37 -72.16
N ALA A 1113 -151.61 62.31 -72.22
CA ALA A 1113 -151.55 63.30 -73.30
C ALA A 1113 -151.19 62.70 -74.68
N LYS A 1114 -150.58 61.51 -74.73
CA LYS A 1114 -150.13 60.88 -76.00
C LYS A 1114 -151.20 60.03 -76.70
N GLU A 1115 -152.38 59.82 -76.11
CA GLU A 1115 -153.42 58.98 -76.71
C GLU A 1115 -154.15 59.68 -77.87
N ASP A 1116 -154.45 58.94 -78.94
CA ASP A 1116 -155.19 59.44 -80.10
C ASP A 1116 -156.61 59.87 -79.73
N TRP A 1117 -157.02 61.06 -80.15
CA TRP A 1117 -158.30 61.65 -79.74
C TRP A 1117 -159.50 60.83 -80.21
N ILE A 1118 -159.45 60.20 -81.39
CA ILE A 1118 -160.55 59.35 -81.88
C ILE A 1118 -160.84 58.20 -80.91
N THR A 1119 -159.79 57.59 -80.36
CA THR A 1119 -159.89 56.49 -79.40
C THR A 1119 -160.19 57.02 -78.01
N PHE A 1120 -159.61 58.16 -77.66
CA PHE A 1120 -159.69 58.74 -76.32
C PHE A 1120 -161.00 59.48 -76.04
N ARG A 1121 -161.69 59.98 -77.07
CA ARG A 1121 -162.95 60.74 -76.91
C ARG A 1121 -164.05 59.95 -76.20
N SER A 1122 -164.08 58.63 -76.33
CA SER A 1122 -165.01 57.75 -75.59
C SER A 1122 -164.52 57.40 -74.18
N LYS A 1123 -163.25 57.71 -73.85
CA LYS A 1123 -162.54 57.35 -72.60
C LYS A 1123 -162.11 58.56 -71.76
N THR A 1124 -162.63 59.75 -72.02
CA THR A 1124 -162.21 60.99 -71.33
C THR A 1124 -162.35 60.95 -69.80
N TYR A 1125 -163.17 60.03 -69.25
CA TYR A 1125 -163.28 59.80 -67.81
C TYR A 1125 -161.98 59.28 -67.16
N LEU A 1126 -161.09 58.60 -67.90
CA LEU A 1126 -159.80 58.12 -67.37
C LEU A 1126 -158.86 59.28 -67.03
N PHE A 1127 -158.94 60.40 -67.77
CA PHE A 1127 -158.18 61.60 -67.45
C PHE A 1127 -158.78 62.35 -66.25
N GLU A 1128 -160.11 62.31 -66.11
CA GLU A 1128 -160.81 62.81 -64.93
C GLU A 1128 -160.42 62.03 -63.66
N GLU A 1129 -160.37 60.69 -63.73
CA GLU A 1129 -159.89 59.84 -62.64
C GLU A 1129 -158.42 60.13 -62.29
N PHE A 1130 -157.54 60.33 -63.28
CA PHE A 1130 -156.14 60.68 -63.05
C PHE A 1130 -155.98 62.00 -62.27
N LEU A 1131 -156.68 63.05 -62.70
CA LEU A 1131 -156.67 64.34 -62.00
C LEU A 1131 -157.34 64.27 -60.63
N PHE A 1132 -158.36 63.42 -60.47
CA PHE A 1132 -158.98 63.20 -59.17
C PHE A 1132 -158.04 62.50 -58.19
N ASN A 1133 -157.37 61.43 -58.63
CA ASN A 1133 -156.41 60.68 -57.83
C ASN A 1133 -155.25 61.57 -57.38
N TRP A 1134 -154.69 62.40 -58.27
CA TRP A 1134 -153.62 63.32 -57.90
C TRP A 1134 -154.09 64.43 -56.96
N ASN A 1135 -155.28 64.97 -57.18
CA ASN A 1135 -155.88 65.93 -56.25
C ASN A 1135 -156.09 65.34 -54.85
N ASP A 1136 -156.52 64.08 -54.77
CA ASP A 1136 -156.72 63.38 -53.48
C ASP A 1136 -155.37 63.03 -52.84
N LYS A 1137 -154.36 62.66 -53.63
CA LYS A 1137 -152.99 62.38 -53.18
C LYS A 1137 -152.31 63.64 -52.61
N ILE A 1138 -152.41 64.78 -53.28
CA ILE A 1138 -151.86 66.04 -52.79
C ILE A 1138 -152.61 66.52 -51.54
N ARG A 1139 -153.94 66.36 -51.48
CA ARG A 1139 -154.76 66.79 -50.33
C ARG A 1139 -154.49 65.96 -49.05
N LYS A 1140 -154.16 64.68 -49.20
CA LYS A 1140 -153.84 63.79 -48.06
C LYS A 1140 -152.41 63.96 -47.52
N MET A 1141 -151.56 64.76 -48.17
CA MET A 1141 -150.21 65.05 -47.66
C MET A 1141 -150.27 66.11 -46.56
N GLU A 1142 -149.74 65.78 -45.38
CA GLU A 1142 -149.81 66.61 -44.16
C GLU A 1142 -148.86 67.83 -44.17
N GLY A 1143 -148.08 68.04 -45.24
CA GLY A 1143 -147.22 69.21 -45.42
C GLY A 1143 -147.10 69.60 -46.89
N HIS A 1144 -147.45 70.83 -47.23
CA HIS A 1144 -147.41 71.34 -48.60
C HIS A 1144 -146.08 72.06 -48.87
N THR A 1145 -145.23 71.48 -49.72
CA THR A 1145 -144.05 72.13 -50.28
C THR A 1145 -144.41 72.99 -51.49
N VAL A 1146 -143.55 73.93 -51.87
CA VAL A 1146 -143.71 74.77 -53.07
C VAL A 1146 -144.01 73.92 -54.32
N MET A 1147 -143.38 72.74 -54.42
CA MET A 1147 -143.62 71.76 -55.49
C MET A 1147 -145.06 71.19 -55.45
N THR A 1148 -145.58 70.82 -54.28
CA THR A 1148 -146.97 70.31 -54.17
C THR A 1148 -148.02 71.37 -54.51
N VAL A 1149 -147.75 72.65 -54.20
CA VAL A 1149 -148.65 73.76 -54.56
C VAL A 1149 -148.65 74.00 -56.08
N LYS A 1150 -147.49 73.89 -56.74
CA LYS A 1150 -147.38 74.00 -58.19
C LYS A 1150 -148.15 72.87 -58.91
N LEU A 1151 -147.99 71.63 -58.44
CA LEU A 1151 -148.71 70.47 -58.98
C LEU A 1151 -150.24 70.59 -58.79
N GLN A 1152 -150.69 71.10 -57.65
CA GLN A 1152 -152.10 71.34 -57.37
C GLN A 1152 -152.73 72.35 -58.36
N LYS A 1153 -152.02 73.44 -58.68
CA LYS A 1153 -152.47 74.43 -59.69
C LYS A 1153 -152.63 73.81 -61.09
N GLU A 1154 -151.72 72.93 -61.49
CA GLU A 1154 -151.82 72.21 -62.77
C GLU A 1154 -153.02 71.26 -62.79
N VAL A 1155 -153.26 70.51 -61.71
CA VAL A 1155 -154.42 69.62 -61.59
C VAL A 1155 -155.75 70.39 -61.69
N ASP A 1156 -155.84 71.53 -61.02
CA ASP A 1156 -157.05 72.36 -61.04
C ASP A 1156 -157.31 73.00 -62.41
N LYS A 1157 -156.25 73.40 -63.14
CA LYS A 1157 -156.35 73.92 -64.50
C LYS A 1157 -157.04 72.90 -65.44
N TYR A 1158 -156.58 71.66 -65.45
CA TYR A 1158 -157.12 70.64 -66.37
C TYR A 1158 -158.52 70.15 -66.00
N LYS A 1159 -158.93 70.25 -64.73
CA LYS A 1159 -160.30 69.91 -64.29
C LYS A 1159 -161.36 70.82 -64.91
N MET A 1160 -161.05 72.08 -65.16
CA MET A 1160 -162.02 73.03 -65.75
C MET A 1160 -162.42 72.66 -67.18
N ILE A 1161 -161.58 71.90 -67.90
CA ILE A 1161 -161.84 71.52 -69.30
C ILE A 1161 -162.76 70.33 -69.47
N ILE A 1162 -162.78 69.41 -68.51
CA ILE A 1162 -163.47 68.12 -68.66
C ILE A 1162 -164.95 68.28 -69.07
N PRO A 1163 -165.75 69.19 -68.47
CA PRO A 1163 -167.16 69.38 -68.88
C PRO A 1163 -167.33 69.95 -70.29
N LEU A 1164 -166.31 70.63 -70.82
CA LEU A 1164 -166.32 71.30 -72.13
C LEU A 1164 -165.92 70.37 -73.27
N LEU A 1165 -165.14 69.33 -72.98
CA LEU A 1165 -164.70 68.34 -73.98
C LEU A 1165 -165.85 67.64 -74.70
N LYS A 1166 -167.04 67.55 -74.09
CA LYS A 1166 -168.23 66.97 -74.73
C LYS A 1166 -168.65 67.70 -76.00
N TYR A 1167 -168.43 69.03 -76.09
CA TYR A 1167 -168.73 69.82 -77.29
C TYR A 1167 -167.67 69.64 -78.39
N VAL A 1168 -166.49 69.13 -78.02
CA VAL A 1168 -165.36 68.83 -78.93
C VAL A 1168 -165.35 67.35 -79.36
N ARG A 1169 -166.31 66.53 -78.91
CA ARG A 1169 -166.45 65.10 -79.30
C ARG A 1169 -166.96 64.88 -80.74
N GLY A 1170 -167.78 65.80 -81.24
CA GLY A 1170 -168.16 65.94 -82.66
C GLY A 1170 -168.89 64.77 -83.32
N GLU A 1171 -169.76 64.04 -82.61
CA GLU A 1171 -170.49 62.87 -83.15
C GLU A 1171 -171.51 63.21 -84.27
N HIS A 1172 -171.90 64.48 -84.41
CA HIS A 1172 -172.86 64.94 -85.41
C HIS A 1172 -172.28 65.97 -86.41
N LEU A 1173 -170.96 66.19 -86.37
CA LEU A 1173 -170.30 67.18 -87.23
C LEU A 1173 -169.94 66.57 -88.59
N SER A 1174 -170.26 67.29 -89.65
CA SER A 1174 -169.84 66.93 -91.01
C SER A 1174 -168.33 67.21 -91.19
N PRO A 1175 -167.70 66.68 -92.27
CA PRO A 1175 -166.29 66.93 -92.54
C PRO A 1175 -165.94 68.43 -92.60
N ASP A 1176 -166.84 69.26 -93.13
CA ASP A 1176 -166.63 70.72 -93.21
C ASP A 1176 -166.69 71.38 -91.84
N HIS A 1177 -167.58 70.92 -90.94
CA HIS A 1177 -167.70 71.49 -89.59
C HIS A 1177 -166.50 71.17 -88.68
N TRP A 1178 -165.75 70.10 -88.91
CA TRP A 1178 -164.52 69.82 -88.16
C TRP A 1178 -163.38 70.80 -88.48
N LEU A 1179 -163.30 71.25 -89.73
CA LEU A 1179 -162.29 72.24 -90.13
C LEU A 1179 -162.58 73.62 -89.53
N ASP A 1180 -163.86 73.97 -89.41
CA ASP A 1180 -164.28 75.19 -88.71
C ASP A 1180 -163.98 75.10 -87.21
N LEU A 1181 -164.25 73.95 -86.58
CA LEU A 1181 -163.87 73.69 -85.18
C LEU A 1181 -162.36 73.86 -84.94
N PHE A 1182 -161.53 73.29 -85.81
CA PHE A 1182 -160.07 73.40 -85.70
C PHE A 1182 -159.57 74.84 -85.89
N ARG A 1183 -160.15 75.62 -86.82
CA ARG A 1183 -159.84 77.05 -86.92
C ARG A 1183 -160.27 77.82 -85.69
N LEU A 1184 -161.45 77.51 -85.15
CA LEU A 1184 -162.01 78.21 -84.00
C LEU A 1184 -161.13 78.02 -82.77
N LEU A 1185 -160.63 76.79 -82.58
CA LEU A 1185 -159.72 76.41 -81.50
C LEU A 1185 -158.24 76.76 -81.77
N GLY A 1186 -157.93 77.37 -82.92
CA GLY A 1186 -156.56 77.82 -83.26
C GLY A 1186 -155.58 76.68 -83.55
N LEU A 1187 -156.07 75.49 -83.92
CA LEU A 1187 -155.22 74.34 -84.24
C LEU A 1187 -154.48 74.55 -85.59
N PRO A 1188 -153.23 74.06 -85.74
CA PRO A 1188 -152.40 74.34 -86.91
C PRO A 1188 -153.05 73.93 -88.25
N ARG A 1189 -152.87 74.74 -89.30
CA ARG A 1189 -153.48 74.49 -90.65
C ARG A 1189 -152.91 73.20 -91.26
N GLY A 1190 -153.77 72.19 -91.44
CA GLY A 1190 -153.38 70.84 -91.90
C GLY A 1190 -153.77 69.73 -90.91
N THR A 1191 -154.27 70.08 -89.72
CA THR A 1191 -154.74 69.10 -88.73
C THR A 1191 -155.95 68.31 -89.27
N THR A 1192 -155.82 66.99 -89.37
CA THR A 1192 -156.90 66.08 -89.77
C THR A 1192 -157.41 65.31 -88.56
N LEU A 1193 -158.71 64.98 -88.53
CA LEU A 1193 -159.33 64.24 -87.42
C LEU A 1193 -158.60 62.93 -87.06
N GLN A 1194 -158.03 62.23 -88.06
CA GLN A 1194 -157.30 60.97 -87.86
C GLN A 1194 -155.95 61.08 -87.15
N GLY A 1195 -155.38 62.29 -87.05
CA GLY A 1195 -154.05 62.53 -86.46
C GLY A 1195 -154.06 63.45 -85.24
N LEU A 1196 -155.23 63.73 -84.65
CA LEU A 1196 -155.35 64.61 -83.49
C LEU A 1196 -155.10 63.81 -82.20
N LEU A 1197 -154.13 64.21 -81.38
CA LEU A 1197 -153.90 63.63 -80.05
C LEU A 1197 -154.70 64.38 -78.97
N PHE A 1198 -155.01 63.69 -77.87
CA PHE A 1198 -155.64 64.36 -76.72
C PHE A 1198 -154.76 65.47 -76.15
N GLY A 1199 -153.44 65.27 -76.13
CA GLY A 1199 -152.47 66.27 -75.71
C GLY A 1199 -152.47 67.53 -76.57
N ASP A 1200 -152.82 67.42 -77.85
CA ASP A 1200 -152.92 68.60 -78.72
C ASP A 1200 -154.15 69.45 -78.37
N LEU A 1201 -155.22 68.82 -77.88
CA LEU A 1201 -156.36 69.54 -77.31
C LEU A 1201 -156.03 70.13 -75.92
N LEU A 1202 -155.23 69.43 -75.11
CA LEU A 1202 -154.76 69.97 -73.82
C LEU A 1202 -153.80 71.16 -73.98
N LYS A 1203 -153.09 71.28 -75.11
CA LYS A 1203 -152.22 72.46 -75.37
C LYS A 1203 -153.01 73.73 -75.70
N VAL A 1204 -154.17 73.59 -76.34
CA VAL A 1204 -155.11 74.72 -76.58
C VAL A 1204 -156.18 74.83 -75.50
N THR A 1205 -155.88 74.34 -74.29
CA THR A 1205 -156.80 74.32 -73.15
C THR A 1205 -157.43 75.69 -72.88
N ASP A 1206 -156.60 76.73 -72.81
CA ASP A 1206 -157.07 78.07 -72.48
C ASP A 1206 -158.00 78.63 -73.58
N ALA A 1207 -157.76 78.29 -74.85
CA ALA A 1207 -158.61 78.67 -75.98
C ALA A 1207 -159.95 77.90 -76.02
N ILE A 1208 -159.98 76.63 -75.61
CA ILE A 1208 -161.21 75.82 -75.49
C ILE A 1208 -162.13 76.41 -74.41
N ILE A 1209 -161.56 76.86 -73.29
CA ILE A 1209 -162.31 77.49 -72.20
C ILE A 1209 -162.88 78.84 -72.65
N GLU A 1210 -162.08 79.68 -73.30
CA GLU A 1210 -162.47 81.03 -73.70
C GLU A 1210 -163.58 81.05 -74.76
N LYS A 1211 -163.59 80.07 -75.69
CA LYS A 1211 -164.57 79.96 -76.78
C LYS A 1211 -165.75 79.02 -76.51
N ALA A 1212 -165.96 78.63 -75.26
CA ALA A 1212 -166.94 77.63 -74.85
C ALA A 1212 -168.41 77.92 -75.22
N THR A 1213 -168.80 79.19 -75.40
CA THR A 1213 -170.16 79.58 -75.82
C THR A 1213 -170.38 79.47 -77.33
N GLU A 1214 -169.35 79.73 -78.14
CA GLU A 1214 -169.38 79.57 -79.60
C GLU A 1214 -169.43 78.08 -79.98
N LEU A 1215 -168.77 77.21 -79.21
CA LEU A 1215 -168.75 75.75 -79.40
C LEU A 1215 -170.09 75.04 -79.08
N LYS A 1216 -171.08 75.76 -78.53
CA LYS A 1216 -172.40 75.22 -78.15
C LYS A 1216 -173.48 75.35 -79.21
N VAL A 1217 -173.28 76.21 -80.22
CA VAL A 1217 -174.28 76.52 -81.27
C VAL A 1217 -174.16 75.57 -82.44
#